data_AF-A0A517ZHX0-F1
#
_entry.id   AF-A0A517ZHX0-F1
#
_cell.length_a   1.000
_cell.length_b   1.000
_cell.length_c   1.000
_cell.angle_alpha   90.00
_cell.angle_beta   90.00
_cell.angle_gamma   90.00
#
_symmetry.space_group_name_H-M   'P 1'
#
loop_
_entity.id
_entity.type
_entity.pdbx_description
1 polymer ?
#
loop_
_entity_poly.entity_id
_entity_poly.type
_entity_poly.pdbx_seq_one_letter_code
_entity_poly.pdbx_strand_id
1 'polypeptide(L)'
;MRRQCALTCGLIWMALLVIAIVVPLQADEPATALESRLLDGVKYLASDDLEGRGVGTDGLDKAAEFIREQFEQAGLDVHTVDGGAYQTFEMTIGSKLSSPNTLVFNGPYDATLTLEIPKDFTPLSFGGSGKFSGELAFVGYGIEADDKGYNEFADIDVQGKVVIIMRRNPQQGNPHGKFSDGPHGGVSRHAALRTKAANAYGAGATAVLFVNDPYSGQVDLDSAKKRVAKAKEKLIKAAIAFEEVDLQQAEALATARQNLSTAVKTLAERKADVVAGMPDDLMKYGYGGNTEQHAIPLMQITRDVCDQILKTSGTDLAALEKEIDKDLKPRSQVLDGWRASGEVSIERVKAEVKNIIGVLEGEGPLANETVVIGAHYDHVGRGGEGSLSPGSNEIHNGADDNASGTVALIELARRFAARDEKPPRRLVFIAFTAEELGLLGSAHYVKEPIFPLDNTVAMINMDMVGRLKDDKLTIFGTGTAPRWNGLLDELGKEYGFTVTKKPDGFGPSDQSSFYGKKIPVLHFFTGTHSDYHRPGDDWEKINSVGMRRVVDMMERTVMDTAKTADRPKYVAVKSSTTGNRGGNRPYFGSIPDFGQETPGYPLMGVSPDSPADKAGLKSGDVIVAIDKKKIGNLSDFDLALRKYKAGDTIAVTVLRGKDKKTLEVTLDKPR
;
A
#
# COMPACT_ATOMS: atom_id res chain seq x y z
N MET A 1 -89.86 -63.37 24.76
CA MET A 1 -90.90 -62.86 25.69
C MET A 1 -90.42 -61.52 26.27
N ARG A 2 -91.21 -60.44 26.06
CA ARG A 2 -91.30 -59.14 26.80
C ARG A 2 -90.02 -58.26 26.89
N ARG A 3 -89.98 -57.07 26.24
CA ARG A 3 -90.42 -55.71 26.71
C ARG A 3 -89.66 -55.28 27.99
N GLN A 4 -89.05 -54.09 28.15
CA GLN A 4 -89.38 -52.73 27.69
C GLN A 4 -88.27 -51.71 28.11
N CYS A 5 -88.11 -50.61 27.34
CA CYS A 5 -87.82 -49.18 27.67
C CYS A 5 -86.81 -48.76 28.78
N ALA A 6 -86.10 -47.60 28.74
CA ALA A 6 -85.78 -46.54 27.76
C ALA A 6 -84.90 -45.46 28.48
N LEU A 7 -84.25 -44.56 27.70
CA LEU A 7 -83.58 -43.27 28.04
C LEU A 7 -82.28 -43.35 28.89
N THR A 8 -81.18 -42.61 28.69
CA THR A 8 -80.83 -41.40 27.89
C THR A 8 -79.30 -41.16 27.98
N CYS A 9 -78.82 -40.19 27.18
CA CYS A 9 -77.52 -39.50 27.21
C CYS A 9 -76.38 -40.16 26.43
N GLY A 10 -76.18 -39.61 25.23
CA GLY A 10 -75.05 -39.86 24.37
C GLY A 10 -73.80 -39.10 24.80
N LEU A 11 -72.67 -39.66 24.40
CA LEU A 11 -71.38 -39.00 24.22
C LEU A 11 -70.63 -39.84 23.18
N ILE A 12 -70.81 -39.50 21.90
CA ILE A 12 -70.02 -40.03 20.81
C ILE A 12 -68.67 -39.31 20.87
N TRP A 13 -67.63 -40.06 21.19
CA TRP A 13 -66.25 -39.71 20.89
C TRP A 13 -66.08 -39.64 19.38
N MET A 14 -65.95 -38.43 18.84
CA MET A 14 -65.46 -38.21 17.48
C MET A 14 -64.16 -37.41 17.60
N ALA A 15 -63.05 -38.12 17.70
CA ALA A 15 -61.72 -37.55 17.62
C ALA A 15 -61.45 -37.18 16.16
N LEU A 16 -61.64 -35.91 15.83
CA LEU A 16 -61.16 -35.28 14.61
C LEU A 16 -59.63 -35.11 14.74
N LEU A 17 -58.88 -36.00 14.11
CA LEU A 17 -57.43 -35.86 13.95
C LEU A 17 -57.18 -34.81 12.85
N VAL A 18 -57.19 -33.53 13.21
CA VAL A 18 -56.65 -32.46 12.37
C VAL A 18 -55.14 -32.50 12.56
N ILE A 19 -54.42 -33.16 11.66
CA ILE A 19 -52.97 -32.98 11.52
C ILE A 19 -52.78 -31.57 10.96
N ALA A 20 -52.55 -30.61 11.85
CA ALA A 20 -52.00 -29.32 11.47
C ALA A 20 -50.57 -29.58 10.99
N ILE A 21 -50.38 -29.56 9.67
CA ILE A 21 -49.06 -29.41 9.08
C ILE A 21 -48.60 -27.99 9.46
N VAL A 22 -47.85 -27.89 10.55
CA VAL A 22 -47.10 -26.68 10.88
C VAL A 22 -45.93 -26.67 9.91
N VAL A 23 -46.13 -26.05 8.75
CA VAL A 23 -45.01 -25.54 7.96
C VAL A 23 -44.34 -24.49 8.86
N PRO A 24 -43.07 -24.63 9.24
CA PRO A 24 -42.38 -23.52 9.89
C PRO A 24 -42.29 -22.40 8.86
N LEU A 25 -43.08 -21.34 9.03
CA LEU A 25 -42.70 -20.05 8.47
C LEU A 25 -41.34 -19.73 9.10
N GLN A 26 -40.27 -19.67 8.31
CA GLN A 26 -39.06 -18.94 8.70
C GLN A 26 -39.53 -17.52 9.04
N ALA A 27 -39.54 -17.18 10.32
CA ALA A 27 -39.71 -15.80 10.73
C ALA A 27 -38.45 -15.05 10.29
N ASP A 28 -38.60 -13.92 9.60
CA ASP A 28 -37.48 -13.02 9.33
C ASP A 28 -36.76 -12.72 10.65
N GLU A 29 -35.43 -12.87 10.64
CA GLU A 29 -34.62 -12.56 11.81
C GLU A 29 -34.86 -11.09 12.21
N PRO A 30 -35.08 -10.78 13.50
CA PRO A 30 -35.24 -9.41 13.93
C PRO A 30 -33.99 -8.59 13.57
N ALA A 31 -34.20 -7.41 12.97
CA ALA A 31 -33.11 -6.52 12.49
C ALA A 31 -32.02 -6.26 13.55
N THR A 32 -32.39 -6.23 14.83
CA THR A 32 -31.47 -6.03 15.95
C THR A 32 -30.51 -7.20 16.17
N ALA A 33 -30.90 -8.44 15.91
CA ALA A 33 -30.03 -9.61 16.05
C ALA A 33 -28.97 -9.64 14.95
N LEU A 34 -29.36 -9.30 13.72
CA LEU A 34 -28.44 -9.10 12.61
C LEU A 34 -27.46 -7.95 12.87
N GLU A 35 -27.96 -6.78 13.29
CA GLU A 35 -27.11 -5.62 13.59
C GLU A 35 -26.09 -5.94 14.69
N SER A 36 -26.47 -6.73 15.70
CA SER A 36 -25.54 -7.25 16.71
C SER A 36 -24.52 -8.19 16.09
N ARG A 37 -24.94 -9.16 15.27
CA ARG A 37 -24.02 -10.12 14.63
C ARG A 37 -23.00 -9.43 13.73
N LEU A 38 -23.42 -8.44 12.94
CA LEU A 38 -22.51 -7.63 12.13
C LEU A 38 -21.49 -6.90 13.02
N LEU A 39 -21.95 -6.25 14.08
CA LEU A 39 -21.07 -5.53 14.99
C LEU A 39 -20.10 -6.46 15.73
N ASP A 40 -20.56 -7.64 16.16
CA ASP A 40 -19.74 -8.61 16.89
C ASP A 40 -18.68 -9.25 15.98
N GLY A 41 -19.01 -9.50 14.71
CA GLY A 41 -18.03 -9.88 13.70
C GLY A 41 -16.95 -8.81 13.50
N VAL A 42 -17.37 -7.53 13.42
CA VAL A 42 -16.41 -6.42 13.26
C VAL A 42 -15.53 -6.26 14.50
N LYS A 43 -16.09 -6.37 15.71
CA LYS A 43 -15.31 -6.33 16.95
C LYS A 43 -14.24 -7.41 17.01
N TYR A 44 -14.57 -8.63 16.57
CA TYR A 44 -13.58 -9.71 16.54
C TYR A 44 -12.49 -9.42 15.51
N LEU A 45 -12.87 -9.13 14.26
CA LEU A 45 -11.92 -8.89 13.19
C LEU A 45 -11.03 -7.68 13.48
N ALA A 46 -11.58 -6.61 14.06
CA ALA A 46 -10.87 -5.39 14.44
C ALA A 46 -10.39 -5.40 15.90
N SER A 47 -10.08 -6.57 16.46
CA SER A 47 -9.49 -6.69 17.79
C SER A 47 -7.97 -6.63 17.74
N ASP A 48 -7.36 -6.10 18.80
CA ASP A 48 -5.90 -6.09 18.98
C ASP A 48 -5.29 -7.51 18.91
N ASP A 49 -6.05 -8.55 19.26
CA ASP A 49 -5.64 -9.97 19.19
C ASP A 49 -5.35 -10.45 17.76
N LEU A 50 -5.88 -9.73 16.76
CA LEU A 50 -5.63 -9.96 15.35
C LEU A 50 -4.58 -9.01 14.77
N GLU A 51 -3.91 -8.21 15.61
CA GLU A 51 -2.70 -7.45 15.26
C GLU A 51 -2.85 -6.60 13.99
N GLY A 52 -4.06 -6.08 13.75
CA GLY A 52 -4.38 -5.28 12.58
C GLY A 52 -4.34 -6.05 11.26
N ARG A 53 -4.46 -7.39 11.32
CA ARG A 53 -4.50 -8.31 10.17
C ARG A 53 -3.37 -8.04 9.17
N GLY A 54 -2.20 -7.68 9.71
CA GLY A 54 -1.01 -7.37 8.93
C GLY A 54 -0.52 -8.57 8.14
N VAL A 55 -0.11 -8.35 6.90
CA VAL A 55 0.51 -9.41 6.10
C VAL A 55 1.73 -10.00 6.82
N GLY A 56 1.69 -11.32 7.06
CA GLY A 56 2.73 -12.06 7.77
C GLY A 56 2.59 -12.09 9.31
N THR A 57 1.47 -11.63 9.88
CA THR A 57 1.18 -11.76 11.32
C THR A 57 0.32 -12.98 11.64
N ASP A 58 0.40 -13.48 12.88
CA ASP A 58 -0.49 -14.54 13.38
C ASP A 58 -1.96 -14.07 13.34
N GLY A 59 -2.18 -12.78 13.52
CA GLY A 59 -3.50 -12.16 13.43
C GLY A 59 -4.18 -12.30 12.05
N LEU A 60 -3.43 -12.23 10.95
CA LEU A 60 -3.97 -12.50 9.62
C LEU A 60 -4.42 -13.96 9.47
N ASP A 61 -3.63 -14.91 9.99
CA ASP A 61 -3.96 -16.34 9.94
C ASP A 61 -5.19 -16.67 10.80
N LYS A 62 -5.31 -16.08 12.00
CA LYS A 62 -6.51 -16.19 12.84
C LYS A 62 -7.75 -15.65 12.14
N ALA A 63 -7.63 -14.49 11.46
CA ALA A 63 -8.73 -13.94 10.67
C ALA A 63 -9.15 -14.87 9.52
N ALA A 64 -8.17 -15.46 8.81
CA ALA A 64 -8.44 -16.43 7.75
C ALA A 64 -9.16 -17.69 8.25
N GLU A 65 -8.76 -18.22 9.41
CA GLU A 65 -9.45 -19.36 10.05
C GLU A 65 -10.87 -18.99 10.47
N PHE A 66 -11.05 -17.84 11.12
CA PHE A 66 -12.38 -17.35 11.49
C PHE A 66 -13.31 -17.24 10.28
N ILE A 67 -12.84 -16.64 9.16
CA ILE A 67 -13.64 -16.50 7.93
C ILE A 67 -13.98 -17.89 7.36
N ARG A 68 -13.02 -18.81 7.31
CA ARG A 68 -13.24 -20.20 6.87
C ARG A 68 -14.32 -20.88 7.70
N GLU A 69 -14.22 -20.80 9.03
CA GLU A 69 -15.22 -21.35 9.95
C GLU A 69 -16.59 -20.71 9.76
N GLN A 70 -16.65 -19.40 9.53
CA GLN A 70 -17.92 -18.70 9.27
C GLN A 70 -18.55 -19.12 7.94
N PHE A 71 -17.75 -19.35 6.89
CA PHE A 71 -18.25 -19.90 5.62
C PHE A 71 -18.75 -21.34 5.78
N GLU A 72 -18.03 -22.18 6.52
CA GLU A 72 -18.46 -23.56 6.80
C GLU A 72 -19.76 -23.58 7.61
N GLN A 73 -19.85 -22.76 8.67
CA GLN A 73 -21.05 -22.62 9.50
C GLN A 73 -22.24 -22.06 8.72
N ALA A 74 -21.99 -21.20 7.72
CA ALA A 74 -23.02 -20.73 6.81
C ALA A 74 -23.56 -21.86 5.91
N GLY A 75 -22.81 -22.95 5.70
CA GLY A 75 -23.17 -24.06 4.83
C GLY A 75 -22.55 -23.95 3.42
N LEU A 76 -21.51 -23.14 3.25
CA LEU A 76 -20.73 -23.12 2.01
C LEU A 76 -19.82 -24.34 1.93
N ASP A 77 -19.52 -24.77 0.71
CA ASP A 77 -18.44 -25.72 0.45
C ASP A 77 -17.08 -25.01 0.60
N VAL A 78 -16.30 -25.52 1.55
CA VAL A 78 -14.95 -25.04 1.92
C VAL A 78 -13.91 -26.16 1.78
N HIS A 79 -14.18 -27.15 0.92
CA HIS A 79 -13.32 -28.33 0.73
C HIS A 79 -12.91 -28.55 -0.73
N THR A 80 -13.50 -27.84 -1.68
CA THR A 80 -13.23 -28.03 -3.11
C THR A 80 -12.10 -27.18 -3.68
N VAL A 81 -11.56 -26.22 -2.93
CA VAL A 81 -10.45 -25.36 -3.36
C VAL A 81 -9.13 -25.96 -2.86
N ASP A 82 -8.37 -26.59 -3.74
CA ASP A 82 -7.09 -27.26 -3.43
C ASP A 82 -7.16 -28.26 -2.25
N GLY A 83 -8.33 -28.89 -2.05
CA GLY A 83 -8.60 -29.81 -0.94
C GLY A 83 -8.99 -29.13 0.37
N GLY A 84 -9.24 -27.83 0.35
CA GLY A 84 -9.72 -27.01 1.46
C GLY A 84 -10.47 -25.76 0.97
N ALA A 85 -10.21 -24.62 1.62
CA ALA A 85 -10.82 -23.33 1.33
C ALA A 85 -9.82 -22.27 0.85
N TYR A 86 -8.54 -22.62 0.79
CA TYR A 86 -7.46 -21.66 0.65
C TYR A 86 -6.83 -21.75 -0.73
N GLN A 87 -6.82 -20.63 -1.44
CA GLN A 87 -5.91 -20.45 -2.57
C GLN A 87 -4.65 -19.76 -2.04
N THR A 88 -3.57 -20.50 -1.90
CA THR A 88 -2.30 -20.01 -1.33
C THR A 88 -1.35 -19.50 -2.40
N PHE A 89 -0.57 -18.48 -2.06
CA PHE A 89 0.52 -17.99 -2.90
C PHE A 89 1.60 -17.32 -2.04
N GLU A 90 2.83 -17.29 -2.56
CA GLU A 90 3.94 -16.60 -1.89
C GLU A 90 3.98 -15.11 -2.27
N MET A 91 4.35 -14.27 -1.32
CA MET A 91 4.70 -12.88 -1.57
C MET A 91 5.89 -12.41 -0.75
N THR A 92 6.61 -11.42 -1.28
CA THR A 92 7.69 -10.75 -0.56
C THR A 92 7.14 -9.81 0.52
N ILE A 93 7.33 -10.18 1.79
CA ILE A 93 6.93 -9.39 2.97
C ILE A 93 8.07 -8.59 3.57
N GLY A 94 9.30 -8.84 3.12
CA GLY A 94 10.44 -8.07 3.58
C GLY A 94 11.75 -8.51 2.95
N SER A 95 12.84 -8.10 3.60
CA SER A 95 14.17 -8.48 3.18
C SER A 95 15.12 -8.56 4.36
N LYS A 96 16.15 -9.38 4.23
CA LYS A 96 17.28 -9.43 5.16
C LYS A 96 18.58 -9.34 4.39
N LEU A 97 19.57 -8.72 5.02
CA LEU A 97 20.90 -8.68 4.48
C LEU A 97 21.55 -10.06 4.64
N SER A 98 21.92 -10.67 3.53
CA SER A 98 22.65 -11.94 3.45
C SER A 98 24.11 -11.68 3.04
N SER A 99 24.95 -12.70 2.93
CA SER A 99 26.37 -12.55 2.57
C SER A 99 26.68 -13.21 1.21
N PRO A 100 27.68 -12.71 0.45
CA PRO A 100 28.61 -11.62 0.79
C PRO A 100 28.07 -10.22 0.49
N ASN A 101 28.59 -9.21 1.19
CA ASN A 101 28.46 -7.81 0.79
C ASN A 101 29.85 -7.19 0.75
N THR A 102 30.26 -6.68 -0.40
CA THR A 102 31.59 -6.11 -0.62
C THR A 102 31.49 -4.81 -1.39
N LEU A 103 32.37 -3.87 -1.07
CA LEU A 103 32.54 -2.63 -1.82
C LEU A 103 34.02 -2.25 -1.78
N VAL A 104 34.62 -2.12 -2.96
CA VAL A 104 36.00 -1.73 -3.16
C VAL A 104 36.05 -0.57 -4.14
N PHE A 105 36.81 0.47 -3.80
CA PHE A 105 37.19 1.52 -4.72
C PHE A 105 38.64 1.36 -5.15
N ASN A 106 38.88 1.41 -6.45
CA ASN A 106 40.21 1.51 -7.04
C ASN A 106 40.34 2.90 -7.65
N GLY A 107 41.33 3.66 -7.20
CA GLY A 107 41.54 5.06 -7.57
C GLY A 107 42.86 5.29 -8.32
N PRO A 108 43.14 6.55 -8.66
CA PRO A 108 44.42 6.93 -9.26
C PRO A 108 45.60 6.61 -8.32
N TYR A 109 46.79 6.46 -8.89
CA TYR A 109 48.03 6.16 -8.15
C TYR A 109 47.99 4.86 -7.33
N ASP A 110 47.32 3.82 -7.86
CA ASP A 110 47.13 2.51 -7.22
C ASP A 110 46.42 2.57 -5.85
N ALA A 111 45.68 3.65 -5.57
CA ALA A 111 44.89 3.78 -4.36
C ALA A 111 43.79 2.70 -4.33
N THR A 112 43.70 1.95 -3.24
CA THR A 112 42.65 0.95 -3.03
C THR A 112 41.97 1.19 -1.68
N LEU A 113 40.65 1.36 -1.69
CA LEU A 113 39.82 1.44 -0.49
C LEU A 113 38.93 0.20 -0.43
N THR A 114 39.20 -0.70 0.51
CA THR A 114 38.31 -1.83 0.81
C THR A 114 37.44 -1.43 1.99
N LEU A 115 36.13 -1.45 1.80
CA LEU A 115 35.19 -0.97 2.81
C LEU A 115 34.63 -2.10 3.68
N GLU A 116 34.33 -1.77 4.94
CA GLU A 116 33.77 -2.71 5.91
C GLU A 116 32.33 -2.34 6.32
N ILE A 117 31.47 -3.35 6.49
CA ILE A 117 30.12 -3.18 7.06
C ILE A 117 30.18 -3.42 8.58
N PRO A 118 29.48 -2.64 9.42
CA PRO A 118 28.68 -1.45 9.11
C PRO A 118 29.49 -0.16 9.38
N LYS A 119 30.80 -0.18 9.12
CA LYS A 119 31.71 0.92 9.50
C LYS A 119 31.78 1.98 8.41
N ASP A 120 32.06 1.55 7.18
CA ASP A 120 32.34 2.43 6.04
C ASP A 120 31.15 2.52 5.08
N PHE A 121 30.34 1.45 5.00
CA PHE A 121 29.14 1.41 4.17
C PHE A 121 28.07 0.45 4.69
N THR A 122 26.85 0.62 4.18
CA THR A 122 25.71 -0.28 4.43
C THR A 122 24.84 -0.42 3.19
N PRO A 123 24.47 -1.64 2.76
CA PRO A 123 23.44 -1.85 1.74
C PRO A 123 22.06 -1.37 2.21
N LEU A 124 21.21 -0.95 1.27
CA LEU A 124 19.84 -0.51 1.55
C LEU A 124 18.83 -1.58 1.15
N SER A 125 17.83 -1.80 2.02
CA SER A 125 16.85 -2.90 1.90
C SER A 125 15.99 -2.87 0.63
N PHE A 126 15.76 -1.66 0.11
CA PHE A 126 14.98 -1.43 -1.11
C PHE A 126 15.86 -1.41 -2.38
N GLY A 127 17.16 -1.69 -2.26
CA GLY A 127 18.05 -1.91 -3.40
C GLY A 127 17.98 -3.32 -3.97
N GLY A 128 18.60 -3.52 -5.14
CA GLY A 128 18.74 -4.83 -5.77
C GLY A 128 19.97 -5.61 -5.28
N SER A 129 19.92 -6.93 -5.44
CA SER A 129 21.06 -7.83 -5.24
C SER A 129 21.89 -7.96 -6.51
N GLY A 130 23.18 -8.27 -6.36
CA GLY A 130 24.05 -8.65 -7.45
C GLY A 130 25.43 -8.00 -7.42
N LYS A 131 26.26 -8.41 -8.37
CA LYS A 131 27.59 -7.85 -8.60
C LYS A 131 27.50 -6.60 -9.45
N PHE A 132 28.34 -5.63 -9.13
CA PHE A 132 28.46 -4.40 -9.91
C PHE A 132 29.93 -4.01 -10.08
N SER A 133 30.22 -3.33 -11.18
CA SER A 133 31.49 -2.66 -11.40
C SER A 133 31.31 -1.52 -12.40
N GLY A 134 31.86 -0.36 -12.10
CA GLY A 134 31.75 0.80 -12.98
C GLY A 134 32.65 1.94 -12.52
N GLU A 135 32.95 2.84 -13.45
CA GLU A 135 33.57 4.12 -13.12
C GLU A 135 32.70 4.90 -12.14
N LEU A 136 33.31 5.75 -11.32
CA LEU A 136 32.58 6.59 -10.38
C LEU A 136 32.14 7.91 -11.02
N ALA A 137 30.94 8.34 -10.69
CA ALA A 137 30.47 9.70 -10.94
C ALA A 137 29.80 10.26 -9.69
N PHE A 138 30.12 11.49 -9.33
CA PHE A 138 29.36 12.24 -8.34
C PHE A 138 28.24 12.97 -9.06
N VAL A 139 26.98 12.80 -8.62
CA VAL A 139 25.82 13.44 -9.29
C VAL A 139 25.03 14.36 -8.36
N GLY A 140 25.74 15.08 -7.49
CA GLY A 140 25.14 16.07 -6.58
C GLY A 140 24.04 15.46 -5.72
N TYR A 141 22.82 16.00 -5.83
CA TYR A 141 21.66 15.46 -5.12
C TYR A 141 20.85 14.44 -5.94
N GLY A 142 21.28 14.04 -7.15
CA GLY A 142 20.56 13.08 -7.99
C GLY A 142 19.16 13.55 -8.42
N ILE A 143 18.98 14.87 -8.53
CA ILE A 143 17.71 15.49 -8.87
C ILE A 143 17.59 15.65 -10.38
N GLU A 144 16.45 15.21 -10.91
CA GLU A 144 15.99 15.51 -12.26
C GLU A 144 14.65 16.26 -12.16
N ALA A 145 14.69 17.57 -12.38
CA ALA A 145 13.58 18.50 -12.25
C ALA A 145 13.68 19.59 -13.34
N ASP A 146 13.48 19.18 -14.60
CA ASP A 146 13.57 20.09 -15.76
C ASP A 146 12.54 21.24 -15.67
N ASP A 147 11.38 21.00 -15.04
CA ASP A 147 10.36 22.01 -14.73
C ASP A 147 10.88 23.11 -13.80
N LYS A 148 11.89 22.78 -13.00
CA LYS A 148 12.61 23.71 -12.13
C LYS A 148 13.94 24.15 -12.76
N GLY A 149 14.28 23.72 -13.97
CA GLY A 149 15.58 23.98 -14.58
C GLY A 149 16.74 23.48 -13.71
N TYR A 150 16.61 22.26 -13.16
CA TYR A 150 17.67 21.61 -12.39
C TYR A 150 17.74 20.12 -12.74
N ASN A 151 18.84 19.69 -13.34
CA ASN A 151 19.00 18.31 -13.76
C ASN A 151 20.46 17.89 -13.63
N GLU A 152 20.74 17.00 -12.68
CA GLU A 152 22.08 16.47 -12.42
C GLU A 152 22.61 15.58 -13.56
N PHE A 153 21.71 15.07 -14.40
CA PHE A 153 22.02 14.11 -15.46
C PHE A 153 22.06 14.73 -16.87
N ALA A 154 21.86 16.05 -17.00
CA ALA A 154 21.77 16.70 -18.31
C ALA A 154 23.10 16.69 -19.08
N ASP A 155 24.21 16.94 -18.37
CA ASP A 155 25.54 17.16 -18.96
C ASP A 155 26.57 16.10 -18.54
N ILE A 156 26.12 14.95 -18.03
CA ILE A 156 26.97 13.84 -17.60
C ILE A 156 26.43 12.49 -18.11
N ASP A 157 27.31 11.67 -18.68
CA ASP A 157 26.99 10.28 -19.01
C ASP A 157 27.25 9.39 -17.79
N VAL A 158 26.19 8.78 -17.27
CA VAL A 158 26.25 7.82 -16.15
C VAL A 158 25.95 6.38 -16.58
N GLN A 159 25.84 6.13 -17.88
CA GLN A 159 25.55 4.81 -18.41
C GLN A 159 26.64 3.79 -17.99
N GLY A 160 26.23 2.76 -17.24
CA GLY A 160 27.12 1.72 -16.72
C GLY A 160 28.06 2.18 -15.59
N LYS A 161 27.88 3.40 -15.07
CA LYS A 161 28.68 3.95 -13.96
C LYS A 161 28.04 3.67 -12.61
N VAL A 162 28.86 3.71 -11.55
CA VAL A 162 28.40 3.72 -10.16
C VAL A 162 28.33 5.17 -9.71
N VAL A 163 27.17 5.62 -9.21
CA VAL A 163 26.96 7.04 -8.91
C VAL A 163 26.94 7.30 -7.41
N ILE A 164 27.57 8.39 -6.97
CA ILE A 164 27.52 8.91 -5.60
C ILE A 164 26.48 10.05 -5.55
N ILE A 165 25.55 9.97 -4.59
CA ILE A 165 24.42 10.90 -4.46
C ILE A 165 24.29 11.40 -3.02
N MET A 166 24.22 12.72 -2.84
CA MET A 166 23.90 13.33 -1.56
C MET A 166 22.43 13.11 -1.19
N ARG A 167 22.18 12.82 0.09
CA ARG A 167 20.83 12.79 0.67
C ARG A 167 20.20 14.20 0.65
N ARG A 168 18.88 14.25 0.82
CA ARG A 168 18.09 15.50 0.90
C ARG A 168 18.13 16.34 -0.38
N ASN A 169 18.00 17.66 -0.31
CA ASN A 169 17.98 18.54 -1.48
C ASN A 169 18.78 19.82 -1.19
N PRO A 170 19.17 20.58 -2.24
CA PRO A 170 19.80 21.89 -2.07
C PRO A 170 18.97 22.82 -1.20
N GLN A 171 19.66 23.64 -0.40
CA GLN A 171 19.10 24.60 0.54
C GLN A 171 18.12 23.94 1.52
N GLN A 172 18.47 22.76 2.01
CA GLN A 172 17.64 22.01 2.95
C GLN A 172 17.20 22.90 4.13
N GLY A 173 15.93 22.79 4.52
CA GLY A 173 15.36 23.58 5.62
C GLY A 173 14.96 25.01 5.27
N ASN A 174 15.24 25.49 4.05
CA ASN A 174 14.70 26.75 3.56
C ASN A 174 13.23 26.57 3.11
N PRO A 175 12.23 27.16 3.78
CA PRO A 175 10.82 27.02 3.38
C PRO A 175 10.51 27.67 2.03
N HIS A 176 11.38 28.55 1.54
CA HIS A 176 11.26 29.22 0.24
C HIS A 176 12.29 28.71 -0.79
N GLY A 177 12.94 27.57 -0.50
CA GLY A 177 13.89 26.94 -1.41
C GLY A 177 13.24 26.42 -2.69
N LYS A 178 14.03 26.29 -3.76
CA LYS A 178 13.57 25.82 -5.08
C LYS A 178 12.84 24.47 -5.02
N PHE A 179 13.21 23.61 -4.08
CA PHE A 179 12.68 22.26 -3.92
C PHE A 179 11.67 22.12 -2.77
N SER A 180 11.25 23.24 -2.17
CA SER A 180 10.30 23.23 -1.06
C SER A 180 8.87 23.03 -1.56
N ASP A 181 8.49 21.77 -1.71
CA ASP A 181 7.18 21.35 -2.21
C ASP A 181 6.20 21.15 -1.03
N GLY A 182 5.62 22.22 -0.51
CA GLY A 182 4.52 22.16 0.48
C GLY A 182 4.33 23.42 1.33
N PRO A 183 3.10 23.71 1.82
CA PRO A 183 2.76 24.97 2.52
C PRO A 183 3.50 25.20 3.85
N HIS A 184 4.25 24.21 4.34
CA HIS A 184 5.05 24.29 5.58
C HIS A 184 6.46 23.67 5.44
N GLY A 185 7.02 23.57 4.23
CA GLY A 185 8.35 22.99 4.04
C GLY A 185 8.41 21.48 4.30
N GLY A 186 7.37 20.74 3.89
CA GLY A 186 7.37 19.27 3.90
C GLY A 186 8.54 18.67 3.13
N VAL A 187 8.86 17.39 3.37
CA VAL A 187 9.97 16.71 2.70
C VAL A 187 9.73 16.69 1.20
N SER A 188 10.58 17.39 0.44
CA SER A 188 10.52 17.43 -1.02
C SER A 188 10.50 16.01 -1.61
N ARG A 189 9.70 15.77 -2.65
CA ARG A 189 9.79 14.52 -3.44
C ARG A 189 11.20 14.29 -3.99
N HIS A 190 11.94 15.37 -4.22
CA HIS A 190 13.32 15.35 -4.72
C HIS A 190 14.33 14.95 -3.64
N ALA A 191 13.96 15.00 -2.36
CA ALA A 191 14.76 14.51 -1.23
C ALA A 191 14.61 13.00 -0.99
N ALA A 192 13.53 12.37 -1.49
CA ALA A 192 13.26 10.95 -1.29
C ALA A 192 14.31 10.06 -1.99
N LEU A 193 14.82 9.05 -1.28
CA LEU A 193 15.87 8.16 -1.79
C LEU A 193 15.42 7.37 -3.03
N ARG A 194 14.16 6.89 -3.03
CA ARG A 194 13.58 6.17 -4.17
C ARG A 194 13.56 7.01 -5.44
N THR A 195 13.15 8.28 -5.34
CA THR A 195 13.18 9.22 -6.48
C THR A 195 14.60 9.37 -7.05
N LYS A 196 15.62 9.49 -6.17
CA LYS A 196 17.01 9.62 -6.59
C LYS A 196 17.55 8.35 -7.24
N ALA A 197 17.24 7.20 -6.66
CA ALA A 197 17.60 5.88 -7.20
C ALA A 197 16.94 5.65 -8.56
N ALA A 198 15.66 5.98 -8.71
CA ALA A 198 14.91 5.91 -9.96
C ALA A 198 15.52 6.82 -11.05
N ASN A 199 15.89 8.07 -10.72
CA ASN A 199 16.55 8.96 -11.66
C ASN A 199 17.90 8.40 -12.15
N ALA A 200 18.72 7.91 -11.21
CA ALA A 200 20.03 7.32 -11.53
C ALA A 200 19.91 6.04 -12.38
N TYR A 201 19.01 5.14 -12.00
CA TYR A 201 18.73 3.93 -12.76
C TYR A 201 18.19 4.25 -14.16
N GLY A 202 17.23 5.17 -14.24
CA GLY A 202 16.68 5.66 -15.49
C GLY A 202 17.73 6.29 -16.40
N ALA A 203 18.73 6.97 -15.84
CA ALA A 203 19.88 7.53 -16.56
C ALA A 203 20.96 6.49 -16.93
N GLY A 204 20.85 5.25 -16.45
CA GLY A 204 21.71 4.14 -16.86
C GLY A 204 22.76 3.69 -15.83
N ALA A 205 22.75 4.24 -14.61
CA ALA A 205 23.66 3.82 -13.54
C ALA A 205 23.51 2.33 -13.20
N THR A 206 24.60 1.70 -12.77
CA THR A 206 24.62 0.27 -12.40
C THR A 206 24.57 0.02 -10.89
N ALA A 207 24.86 1.04 -10.07
CA ALA A 207 24.69 1.05 -8.62
C ALA A 207 24.65 2.50 -8.12
N VAL A 208 24.04 2.71 -6.94
CA VAL A 208 23.97 4.02 -6.27
C VAL A 208 24.60 3.92 -4.89
N LEU A 209 25.42 4.93 -4.57
CA LEU A 209 26.04 5.14 -3.27
C LEU A 209 25.51 6.45 -2.70
N PHE A 210 24.62 6.36 -1.73
CA PHE A 210 24.18 7.55 -0.99
C PHE A 210 25.26 8.02 -0.02
N VAL A 211 25.31 9.32 0.22
CA VAL A 211 26.15 9.92 1.25
C VAL A 211 25.36 11.01 1.98
N ASN A 212 25.60 11.17 3.28
CA ASN A 212 24.97 12.24 4.06
C ASN A 212 25.43 13.61 3.54
N ASP A 213 24.47 14.53 3.41
CA ASP A 213 24.75 15.94 3.17
C ASP A 213 25.45 16.57 4.40
N PRO A 214 26.54 17.34 4.24
CA PRO A 214 27.19 18.01 5.36
C PRO A 214 26.27 18.96 6.17
N TYR A 215 25.18 19.45 5.58
CA TYR A 215 24.16 20.26 6.25
C TYR A 215 23.56 19.57 7.49
N SER A 216 23.33 18.25 7.50
CA SER A 216 22.84 17.53 8.70
C SER A 216 23.77 17.75 9.89
N GLY A 217 25.07 17.55 9.67
CA GLY A 217 26.10 17.77 10.66
C GLY A 217 26.09 19.21 11.15
N GLN A 218 25.88 20.17 10.25
CA GLN A 218 25.89 21.59 10.61
C GLN A 218 24.70 21.94 11.51
N VAL A 219 23.51 21.43 11.20
CA VAL A 219 22.31 21.60 12.04
C VAL A 219 22.49 20.96 13.41
N ASP A 220 23.06 19.76 13.45
CA ASP A 220 23.31 19.05 14.71
C ASP A 220 24.34 19.76 15.56
N LEU A 221 25.40 20.27 14.93
CA LEU A 221 26.42 21.08 15.57
C LEU A 221 25.84 22.39 16.12
N ASP A 222 25.01 23.09 15.35
CA ASP A 222 24.37 24.32 15.79
C ASP A 222 23.37 24.08 16.92
N SER A 223 22.64 22.96 16.86
CA SER A 223 21.76 22.50 17.93
C SER A 223 22.55 22.14 19.19
N ALA A 224 23.68 21.45 19.05
CA ALA A 224 24.59 21.13 20.16
C ALA A 224 25.16 22.40 20.79
N LYS A 225 25.59 23.38 20.00
CA LYS A 225 26.03 24.71 20.47
C LYS A 225 24.92 25.43 21.24
N LYS A 226 23.68 25.42 20.75
CA LYS A 226 22.51 25.97 21.46
C LYS A 226 22.25 25.27 22.79
N ARG A 227 22.34 23.92 22.84
CA ARG A 227 22.23 23.15 24.08
C ARG A 227 23.34 23.51 25.08
N VAL A 228 24.57 23.71 24.61
CA VAL A 228 25.68 24.21 25.44
C VAL A 228 25.40 25.60 25.98
N ALA A 229 24.89 26.52 25.16
CA ALA A 229 24.51 27.87 25.61
C ALA A 229 23.45 27.81 26.72
N LYS A 230 22.38 27.02 26.54
CA LYS A 230 21.34 26.81 27.55
C LYS A 230 21.87 26.15 28.83
N ALA A 231 22.81 25.21 28.71
CA ALA A 231 23.46 24.57 29.86
C ALA A 231 24.33 25.57 30.65
N LYS A 232 25.02 26.49 29.96
CA LYS A 232 25.77 27.60 30.61
C LYS A 232 24.83 28.52 31.39
N GLU A 233 23.69 28.90 30.82
CA GLU A 233 22.70 29.73 31.54
C GLU A 233 22.18 29.05 32.80
N LYS A 234 21.88 27.74 32.74
CA LYS A 234 21.48 26.96 33.92
C LYS A 234 22.58 26.89 34.98
N LEU A 235 23.84 26.72 34.57
CA LEU A 235 24.97 26.73 35.49
C LEU A 235 25.11 28.09 36.21
N ILE A 236 25.00 29.19 35.47
CA ILE A 236 25.05 30.54 36.05
C ILE A 236 23.93 30.73 37.08
N LYS A 237 22.69 30.35 36.75
CA LYS A 237 21.57 30.42 37.70
C LYS A 237 21.79 29.57 38.94
N ALA A 238 22.30 28.34 38.78
CA ALA A 238 22.60 27.46 39.91
C ALA A 238 23.74 27.99 40.79
N ALA A 239 24.72 28.67 40.20
CA ALA A 239 25.82 29.29 40.94
C ALA A 239 25.35 30.50 41.75
N ILE A 240 24.53 31.38 41.16
CA ILE A 240 23.92 32.53 41.88
C ILE A 240 23.06 32.02 43.03
N ALA A 241 22.17 31.06 42.78
CA ALA A 241 21.31 30.49 43.82
C ALA A 241 22.11 29.81 44.94
N PHE A 242 23.27 29.24 44.63
CA PHE A 242 24.18 28.66 45.63
C PHE A 242 24.85 29.73 46.49
N GLU A 243 25.24 30.86 45.90
CA GLU A 243 25.85 32.00 46.60
C GLU A 243 24.85 32.71 47.53
N GLU A 244 23.57 32.73 47.17
CA GLU A 244 22.50 33.35 47.95
C GLU A 244 21.97 32.48 49.11
N VAL A 245 22.40 31.21 49.23
CA VAL A 245 21.91 30.30 50.29
C VAL A 245 22.51 30.65 51.66
N ASP A 246 21.64 30.76 52.66
CA ASP A 246 22.03 30.83 54.06
C ASP A 246 22.72 29.52 54.51
N LEU A 247 23.99 29.64 54.93
CA LEU A 247 24.84 28.54 55.36
C LEU A 247 24.31 27.80 56.60
N GLN A 248 23.41 28.40 57.37
CA GLN A 248 22.77 27.75 58.52
C GLN A 248 21.63 26.80 58.13
N GLN A 249 21.11 26.90 56.89
CA GLN A 249 20.04 26.03 56.38
C GLN A 249 20.63 24.82 55.64
N ALA A 250 21.00 23.79 56.39
CA ALA A 250 21.69 22.61 55.86
C ALA A 250 21.00 21.94 54.66
N GLU A 251 19.67 21.87 54.66
CA GLU A 251 18.88 21.25 53.58
C GLU A 251 18.85 22.10 52.30
N ALA A 252 18.71 23.42 52.45
CA ALA A 252 18.79 24.37 51.34
C ALA A 252 20.19 24.37 50.71
N LEU A 253 21.24 24.32 51.55
CA LEU A 253 22.64 24.24 51.11
C LEU A 253 22.94 22.93 50.37
N ALA A 254 22.45 21.79 50.87
CA ALA A 254 22.58 20.50 50.20
C ALA A 254 21.91 20.50 48.83
N THR A 255 20.69 21.05 48.75
CA THR A 255 19.92 21.17 47.50
C THR A 255 20.64 22.07 46.48
N ALA A 256 21.10 23.25 46.90
CA ALA A 256 21.82 24.17 46.03
C ALA A 256 23.14 23.54 45.52
N ARG A 257 23.87 22.81 46.37
CA ARG A 257 25.09 22.09 45.99
C ARG A 257 24.81 21.00 44.95
N GLN A 258 23.73 20.24 45.12
CA GLN A 258 23.32 19.20 44.18
C GLN A 258 22.92 19.80 42.83
N ASN A 259 22.17 20.89 42.83
CA ASN A 259 21.76 21.61 41.62
C ASN A 259 22.98 22.14 40.86
N LEU A 260 23.94 22.76 41.56
CA LEU A 260 25.19 23.24 40.98
C LEU A 260 26.01 22.08 40.38
N SER A 261 26.20 21.00 41.13
CA SER A 261 26.91 19.80 40.66
C SER A 261 26.27 19.19 39.40
N THR A 262 24.94 19.09 39.39
CA THR A 262 24.18 18.59 38.23
C THR A 262 24.34 19.50 37.01
N ALA A 263 24.31 20.82 37.21
CA ALA A 263 24.52 21.79 36.13
C ALA A 263 25.94 21.72 35.54
N VAL A 264 26.96 21.52 36.38
CA VAL A 264 28.35 21.32 35.94
C VAL A 264 28.48 20.04 35.12
N LYS A 265 27.94 18.91 35.61
CA LYS A 265 27.95 17.63 34.90
C LYS A 265 27.23 17.74 33.54
N THR A 266 26.05 18.35 33.53
CA THR A 266 25.27 18.57 32.30
C THR A 266 26.06 19.41 31.30
N LEU A 267 26.74 20.47 31.73
CA LEU A 267 27.55 21.29 30.82
C LEU A 267 28.74 20.50 30.24
N ALA A 268 29.38 19.66 31.05
CA ALA A 268 30.48 18.81 30.59
C ALA A 268 30.00 17.81 29.52
N GLU A 269 28.87 17.14 29.75
CA GLU A 269 28.22 16.24 28.78
C GLU A 269 27.87 16.98 27.49
N ARG A 270 27.22 18.16 27.57
CA ARG A 270 26.86 18.93 26.37
C ARG A 270 28.06 19.48 25.60
N LYS A 271 29.18 19.76 26.28
CA LYS A 271 30.43 20.11 25.59
C LYS A 271 31.02 18.92 24.86
N ALA A 272 30.94 17.72 25.44
CA ALA A 272 31.34 16.49 24.77
C ALA A 272 30.50 16.26 23.50
N ASP A 273 29.20 16.54 23.51
CA ASP A 273 28.33 16.45 22.32
C ASP A 273 28.81 17.33 21.14
N VAL A 274 29.38 18.52 21.43
CA VAL A 274 29.93 19.42 20.39
C VAL A 274 31.27 18.89 19.85
N VAL A 275 32.07 18.26 20.70
CA VAL A 275 33.39 17.70 20.34
C VAL A 275 33.26 16.36 19.63
N ALA A 276 32.24 15.57 19.96
CA ALA A 276 31.95 14.29 19.32
C ALA A 276 31.62 14.44 17.81
N GLY A 277 31.17 15.63 17.39
CA GLY A 277 31.12 16.03 15.99
C GLY A 277 30.04 15.34 15.15
N MET A 278 29.34 16.16 14.35
CA MET A 278 28.47 15.81 13.22
C MET A 278 28.27 14.29 12.95
N PRO A 279 27.26 13.63 13.55
CA PRO A 279 27.08 12.19 13.34
C PRO A 279 26.90 11.90 11.85
N ASP A 280 27.78 11.06 11.31
CA ASP A 280 27.72 10.57 9.94
C ASP A 280 27.18 9.14 9.92
N ASP A 281 26.13 8.91 10.71
CA ASP A 281 25.60 7.58 10.93
C ASP A 281 25.07 7.00 9.61
N LEU A 282 25.44 5.74 9.39
CA LEU A 282 24.88 4.93 8.32
C LEU A 282 23.44 4.54 8.66
N MET A 283 22.59 4.54 7.64
CA MET A 283 21.20 4.12 7.75
C MET A 283 21.14 2.65 8.18
N LYS A 284 20.32 2.36 9.18
CA LYS A 284 20.05 0.97 9.56
C LYS A 284 19.42 0.22 8.39
N TYR A 285 19.81 -1.03 8.19
CA TYR A 285 19.16 -1.89 7.21
C TYR A 285 17.64 -1.95 7.50
N GLY A 286 16.82 -1.81 6.47
CA GLY A 286 15.37 -1.62 6.59
C GLY A 286 14.88 -0.17 6.46
N TYR A 287 15.79 0.80 6.56
CA TYR A 287 15.47 2.19 6.28
C TYR A 287 15.02 2.36 4.83
N GLY A 288 13.83 2.93 4.61
CA GLY A 288 13.25 3.15 3.28
C GLY A 288 12.26 2.06 2.81
N GLY A 289 11.97 1.06 3.64
CA GLY A 289 11.01 -0.02 3.34
C GLY A 289 11.71 -1.31 2.87
N ASN A 290 10.97 -2.42 2.88
CA ASN A 290 11.53 -3.77 2.68
C ASN A 290 10.89 -4.58 1.55
N THR A 291 9.78 -4.08 1.00
CA THR A 291 8.89 -4.78 0.06
C THR A 291 9.23 -4.43 -1.38
N GLU A 292 9.27 -3.13 -1.72
CA GLU A 292 9.56 -2.67 -3.08
C GLU A 292 11.06 -2.62 -3.38
N GLN A 293 11.47 -3.30 -4.45
CA GLN A 293 12.86 -3.46 -4.90
C GLN A 293 13.19 -2.57 -6.11
N HIS A 294 14.38 -1.93 -6.09
CA HIS A 294 15.03 -1.42 -7.30
C HIS A 294 15.86 -2.48 -8.03
N ALA A 295 16.04 -2.29 -9.33
CA ALA A 295 16.79 -3.20 -10.19
C ALA A 295 18.31 -3.18 -9.97
N ILE A 296 18.86 -2.17 -9.29
CA ILE A 296 20.31 -1.99 -9.08
C ILE A 296 20.68 -1.97 -7.59
N PRO A 297 21.91 -2.39 -7.22
CA PRO A 297 22.42 -2.24 -5.86
C PRO A 297 22.40 -0.80 -5.36
N LEU A 298 21.85 -0.61 -4.16
CA LEU A 298 21.82 0.67 -3.45
C LEU A 298 22.54 0.52 -2.11
N MET A 299 23.46 1.41 -1.82
CA MET A 299 24.23 1.44 -0.56
C MET A 299 24.31 2.88 -0.05
N GLN A 300 24.70 3.05 1.20
CA GLN A 300 25.21 4.32 1.71
C GLN A 300 26.67 4.14 2.12
N ILE A 301 27.50 5.13 1.81
CA ILE A 301 28.88 5.27 2.28
C ILE A 301 28.97 6.45 3.27
N THR A 302 30.01 6.46 4.11
CA THR A 302 30.32 7.62 4.95
C THR A 302 30.86 8.79 4.13
N ARG A 303 30.69 10.01 4.66
CA ARG A 303 31.31 11.25 4.16
C ARG A 303 32.83 11.12 4.12
N ASP A 304 33.45 10.51 5.13
CA ASP A 304 34.90 10.31 5.18
C ASP A 304 35.42 9.47 3.99
N VAL A 305 34.68 8.44 3.59
CA VAL A 305 35.00 7.64 2.41
C VAL A 305 34.81 8.46 1.14
N CYS A 306 33.70 9.21 1.03
CA CYS A 306 33.43 10.05 -0.13
C CYS A 306 34.48 11.18 -0.29
N ASP A 307 34.88 11.84 0.80
CA ASP A 307 35.88 12.90 0.78
C ASP A 307 37.28 12.39 0.44
N GLN A 308 37.63 11.14 0.78
CA GLN A 308 38.88 10.52 0.29
C GLN A 308 38.92 10.43 -1.23
N ILE A 309 37.77 10.15 -1.86
CA ILE A 309 37.62 10.09 -3.31
C ILE A 309 37.65 11.51 -3.89
N LEU A 310 36.83 12.43 -3.38
CA LEU A 310 36.70 13.79 -3.91
C LEU A 310 37.99 14.63 -3.80
N LYS A 311 38.84 14.35 -2.80
CA LYS A 311 40.13 15.03 -2.63
C LYS A 311 41.04 14.88 -3.84
N THR A 312 40.98 13.78 -4.59
CA THR A 312 41.78 13.62 -5.82
C THR A 312 41.37 14.61 -6.91
N SER A 313 40.13 15.11 -6.86
CA SER A 313 39.59 16.14 -7.74
C SER A 313 39.69 17.55 -7.14
N GLY A 314 40.41 17.72 -6.01
CA GLY A 314 40.64 19.02 -5.39
C GLY A 314 39.42 19.63 -4.67
N THR A 315 38.45 18.81 -4.27
CA THR A 315 37.24 19.27 -3.57
C THR A 315 36.83 18.31 -2.44
N ASP A 316 35.78 18.66 -1.71
CA ASP A 316 35.14 17.82 -0.68
C ASP A 316 33.62 18.04 -0.70
N LEU A 317 32.87 17.21 0.02
CA LEU A 317 31.40 17.30 0.05
C LEU A 317 30.90 18.65 0.55
N ALA A 318 31.55 19.24 1.54
CA ALA A 318 31.13 20.51 2.14
C ALA A 318 31.30 21.68 1.16
N ALA A 319 32.38 21.69 0.39
CA ALA A 319 32.62 22.66 -0.67
C ALA A 319 31.61 22.50 -1.81
N LEU A 320 31.33 21.26 -2.24
CA LEU A 320 30.35 20.99 -3.29
C LEU A 320 28.93 21.40 -2.87
N GLU A 321 28.49 20.99 -1.68
CA GLU A 321 27.19 21.40 -1.12
C GLU A 321 27.08 22.92 -1.04
N LYS A 322 28.09 23.61 -0.51
CA LYS A 322 28.08 25.07 -0.40
C LYS A 322 27.94 25.77 -1.74
N GLU A 323 28.65 25.30 -2.77
CA GLU A 323 28.54 25.91 -4.10
C GLU A 323 27.19 25.57 -4.77
N ILE A 324 26.65 24.37 -4.57
CA ILE A 324 25.30 24.00 -5.05
C ILE A 324 24.24 24.88 -4.37
N ASP A 325 24.33 25.08 -3.05
CA ASP A 325 23.36 25.87 -2.30
C ASP A 325 23.42 27.36 -2.63
N LYS A 326 24.58 27.84 -3.07
CA LYS A 326 24.81 29.23 -3.44
C LYS A 326 24.12 29.61 -4.75
N ASP A 327 24.20 28.77 -5.78
CA ASP A 327 23.70 29.12 -7.11
C ASP A 327 22.63 28.17 -7.68
N LEU A 328 22.31 27.11 -6.95
CA LEU A 328 21.33 26.09 -7.34
C LEU A 328 21.62 25.51 -8.73
N LYS A 329 22.89 25.20 -9.00
CA LYS A 329 23.30 24.50 -10.22
C LYS A 329 23.96 23.16 -9.92
N PRO A 330 23.77 22.15 -10.79
CA PRO A 330 24.51 20.88 -10.73
C PRO A 330 26.02 21.06 -10.57
N ARG A 331 26.64 20.16 -9.82
CA ARG A 331 28.10 19.96 -9.74
C ARG A 331 28.47 18.51 -10.06
N SER A 332 27.65 17.89 -10.90
CA SER A 332 27.82 16.52 -11.34
C SER A 332 29.10 16.37 -12.16
N GLN A 333 29.90 15.34 -11.86
CA GLN A 333 31.19 15.10 -12.50
C GLN A 333 31.56 13.61 -12.46
N VAL A 334 32.23 13.14 -13.50
CA VAL A 334 32.93 11.85 -13.47
C VAL A 334 34.15 12.00 -12.56
N LEU A 335 34.39 11.01 -11.71
CA LEU A 335 35.53 11.00 -10.80
C LEU A 335 36.66 10.23 -11.49
N ASP A 336 37.42 10.94 -12.33
CA ASP A 336 38.43 10.35 -13.20
C ASP A 336 39.44 9.48 -12.43
N GLY A 337 39.72 8.30 -12.98
CA GLY A 337 40.62 7.32 -12.36
C GLY A 337 39.99 6.48 -11.24
N TRP A 338 38.76 6.78 -10.82
CA TRP A 338 38.06 5.99 -9.82
C TRP A 338 37.08 4.98 -10.41
N ARG A 339 37.11 3.76 -9.85
CA ARG A 339 36.20 2.67 -10.16
C ARG A 339 35.70 2.03 -8.88
N ALA A 340 34.41 1.75 -8.81
CA ALA A 340 33.82 0.93 -7.77
C ALA A 340 33.54 -0.48 -8.28
N SER A 341 33.69 -1.47 -7.41
CA SER A 341 33.24 -2.84 -7.63
C SER A 341 32.80 -3.49 -6.34
N GLY A 342 31.83 -4.38 -6.43
CA GLY A 342 31.31 -5.05 -5.25
C GLY A 342 30.20 -6.03 -5.54
N GLU A 343 29.61 -6.53 -4.46
CA GLU A 343 28.47 -7.43 -4.46
C GLU A 343 27.55 -7.03 -3.31
N VAL A 344 26.24 -6.98 -3.58
CA VAL A 344 25.20 -6.83 -2.57
C VAL A 344 24.33 -8.08 -2.57
N SER A 345 24.15 -8.69 -1.41
CA SER A 345 23.34 -9.90 -1.26
C SER A 345 22.17 -9.63 -0.33
N ILE A 346 21.01 -9.34 -0.92
CA ILE A 346 19.74 -9.20 -0.21
C ILE A 346 18.89 -10.44 -0.45
N GLU A 347 18.46 -11.09 0.63
CA GLU A 347 17.51 -12.18 0.58
C GLU A 347 16.10 -11.62 0.83
N ARG A 348 15.17 -11.88 -0.08
CA ARG A 348 13.76 -11.51 0.08
C ARG A 348 13.09 -12.51 1.00
N VAL A 349 12.47 -11.98 2.05
CA VAL A 349 11.67 -12.78 2.98
C VAL A 349 10.30 -12.91 2.36
N LYS A 350 9.93 -14.14 2.04
CA LYS A 350 8.60 -14.46 1.54
C LYS A 350 7.72 -14.97 2.68
N ALA A 351 6.42 -14.71 2.57
CA ALA A 351 5.40 -15.38 3.35
C ALA A 351 4.38 -16.02 2.40
N GLU A 352 3.84 -17.15 2.83
CA GLU A 352 2.63 -17.70 2.24
C GLU A 352 1.44 -16.89 2.75
N VAL A 353 0.60 -16.44 1.83
CA VAL A 353 -0.69 -15.82 2.11
C VAL A 353 -1.80 -16.62 1.43
N LYS A 354 -3.06 -16.36 1.79
CA LYS A 354 -4.18 -17.14 1.29
C LYS A 354 -5.42 -16.30 1.02
N ASN A 355 -6.03 -16.45 -0.16
CA ASN A 355 -7.43 -16.09 -0.33
C ASN A 355 -8.30 -17.17 0.33
N ILE A 356 -9.40 -16.78 0.98
CA ILE A 356 -10.37 -17.72 1.57
C ILE A 356 -11.60 -17.79 0.67
N ILE A 357 -11.93 -18.99 0.20
CA ILE A 357 -12.97 -19.22 -0.79
C ILE A 357 -14.03 -20.16 -0.22
N GLY A 358 -15.28 -19.71 -0.23
CA GLY A 358 -16.46 -20.53 0.05
C GLY A 358 -17.36 -20.60 -1.18
N VAL A 359 -17.89 -21.77 -1.49
CA VAL A 359 -18.68 -22.00 -2.70
C VAL A 359 -20.11 -22.40 -2.35
N LEU A 360 -21.09 -21.72 -2.98
CA LEU A 360 -22.47 -22.17 -3.04
C LEU A 360 -22.80 -22.59 -4.47
N GLU A 361 -22.94 -23.89 -4.69
CA GLU A 361 -23.28 -24.43 -6.01
C GLU A 361 -24.66 -23.93 -6.49
N GLY A 362 -24.71 -23.57 -7.76
CA GLY A 362 -25.96 -23.21 -8.42
C GLY A 362 -26.78 -24.42 -8.83
N GLU A 363 -28.01 -24.19 -9.26
CA GLU A 363 -28.90 -25.23 -9.78
C GLU A 363 -29.51 -24.85 -11.13
N GLY A 364 -29.75 -25.86 -11.97
CA GLY A 364 -30.39 -25.69 -13.26
C GLY A 364 -29.42 -25.32 -14.38
N PRO A 365 -29.91 -24.76 -15.51
CA PRO A 365 -29.13 -24.64 -16.74
C PRO A 365 -27.96 -23.64 -16.67
N LEU A 366 -27.94 -22.78 -15.65
CA LEU A 366 -26.90 -21.76 -15.46
C LEU A 366 -25.89 -22.13 -14.36
N ALA A 367 -25.98 -23.33 -13.78
CA ALA A 367 -25.19 -23.72 -12.60
C ALA A 367 -23.67 -23.67 -12.82
N ASN A 368 -23.21 -23.81 -14.07
CA ASN A 368 -21.80 -23.70 -14.42
C ASN A 368 -21.28 -22.25 -14.50
N GLU A 369 -22.18 -21.27 -14.55
CA GLU A 369 -21.81 -19.85 -14.51
C GLU A 369 -21.58 -19.38 -13.07
N THR A 370 -20.64 -18.45 -12.90
CA THR A 370 -20.15 -18.03 -11.58
C THR A 370 -20.37 -16.54 -11.35
N VAL A 371 -20.95 -16.17 -10.21
CA VAL A 371 -20.92 -14.80 -9.67
C VAL A 371 -19.93 -14.80 -8.51
N VAL A 372 -18.88 -13.98 -8.63
CA VAL A 372 -17.91 -13.78 -7.53
C VAL A 372 -18.40 -12.66 -6.62
N ILE A 373 -18.35 -12.89 -5.32
CA ILE A 373 -18.71 -11.92 -4.27
C ILE A 373 -17.48 -11.76 -3.39
N GLY A 374 -16.95 -10.55 -3.26
CA GLY A 374 -15.62 -10.33 -2.70
C GLY A 374 -15.51 -9.20 -1.68
N ALA A 375 -14.58 -9.36 -0.75
CA ALA A 375 -14.06 -8.32 0.15
C ALA A 375 -12.62 -8.69 0.50
N HIS A 376 -11.72 -7.73 0.75
CA HIS A 376 -10.43 -8.06 1.36
C HIS A 376 -10.55 -8.20 2.88
N TYR A 377 -9.62 -8.92 3.51
CA TYR A 377 -9.59 -9.14 4.95
C TYR A 377 -8.25 -8.78 5.63
N ASP A 378 -7.18 -8.51 4.86
CA ASP A 378 -5.91 -7.99 5.38
C ASP A 378 -6.01 -6.50 5.73
N HIS A 379 -5.20 -6.02 6.66
CA HIS A 379 -5.07 -4.58 6.91
C HIS A 379 -3.61 -4.21 7.23
N VAL A 380 -3.32 -2.95 7.55
CA VAL A 380 -1.94 -2.42 7.63
C VAL A 380 -1.15 -2.83 8.89
N GLY A 381 -1.70 -3.71 9.74
CA GLY A 381 -1.00 -4.26 10.90
C GLY A 381 -0.63 -3.21 11.94
N ARG A 382 0.68 -3.01 12.17
CA ARG A 382 1.21 -1.97 13.09
C ARG A 382 1.58 -0.66 12.39
N GLY A 383 1.17 -0.48 11.14
CA GLY A 383 1.46 0.68 10.31
C GLY A 383 2.75 0.55 9.49
N GLY A 384 3.39 1.67 9.17
CA GLY A 384 4.54 1.73 8.26
C GLY A 384 4.16 2.19 6.85
N GLU A 385 4.55 1.43 5.82
CA GLU A 385 4.14 1.68 4.45
C GLU A 385 2.62 1.46 4.34
N GLY A 386 1.89 2.39 3.70
CA GLY A 386 0.42 2.38 3.69
C GLY A 386 -0.23 3.15 4.85
N SER A 387 0.42 3.28 6.02
CA SER A 387 -0.16 4.03 7.16
C SER A 387 -0.26 5.53 6.91
N LEU A 388 -1.38 6.13 7.28
CA LEU A 388 -1.57 7.58 7.32
C LEU A 388 -1.23 8.20 8.69
N SER A 389 -0.63 7.42 9.61
CA SER A 389 -0.13 7.87 10.91
C SER A 389 1.42 7.75 11.00
N PRO A 390 2.18 8.66 10.36
CA PRO A 390 3.63 8.53 10.28
C PRO A 390 4.30 8.43 11.65
N GLY A 391 5.08 7.38 11.86
CA GLY A 391 5.84 7.16 13.09
C GLY A 391 5.06 6.50 14.24
N SER A 392 3.76 6.19 14.05
CA SER A 392 3.05 5.30 14.97
C SER A 392 3.41 3.83 14.68
N ASN A 393 3.53 3.04 15.74
CA ASN A 393 3.66 1.57 15.72
C ASN A 393 2.46 0.90 16.42
N GLU A 394 1.37 1.66 16.62
CA GLU A 394 0.13 1.16 17.19
C GLU A 394 -0.56 0.23 16.20
N ILE A 395 -1.40 -0.66 16.73
CA ILE A 395 -2.19 -1.56 15.91
C ILE A 395 -3.22 -0.71 15.14
N HIS A 396 -3.34 -0.98 13.85
CA HIS A 396 -4.37 -0.44 12.98
C HIS A 396 -5.42 -1.53 12.84
N ASN A 397 -6.50 -1.42 13.61
CA ASN A 397 -7.48 -2.50 13.72
C ASN A 397 -8.36 -2.66 12.48
N GLY A 398 -8.58 -1.58 11.73
CA GLY A 398 -9.27 -1.63 10.44
C GLY A 398 -10.72 -2.08 10.55
N ALA A 399 -11.50 -1.40 11.39
CA ALA A 399 -12.90 -1.74 11.61
C ALA A 399 -13.78 -1.46 10.39
N ASP A 400 -13.60 -0.30 9.74
CA ASP A 400 -14.30 0.00 8.50
C ASP A 400 -13.52 -0.52 7.31
N ASP A 401 -12.23 -0.19 7.27
CA ASP A 401 -11.25 -0.66 6.30
C ASP A 401 -10.42 -1.78 6.94
N ASN A 402 -10.88 -3.03 6.92
CA ASN A 402 -11.88 -3.59 6.03
C ASN A 402 -12.84 -4.58 6.70
N ALA A 403 -12.81 -4.70 8.04
CA ALA A 403 -13.59 -5.71 8.75
C ALA A 403 -15.09 -5.59 8.42
N SER A 404 -15.59 -4.37 8.20
CA SER A 404 -16.96 -4.13 7.78
C SER A 404 -17.34 -4.85 6.48
N GLY A 405 -16.47 -4.84 5.46
CA GLY A 405 -16.66 -5.52 4.18
C GLY A 405 -16.60 -7.04 4.33
N THR A 406 -15.60 -7.55 5.06
CA THR A 406 -15.46 -8.99 5.31
C THR A 406 -16.67 -9.56 6.07
N VAL A 407 -17.20 -8.83 7.07
CA VAL A 407 -18.37 -9.29 7.82
C VAL A 407 -19.64 -9.20 6.98
N ALA A 408 -19.79 -8.19 6.11
CA ALA A 408 -20.87 -8.13 5.14
C ALA A 408 -20.82 -9.33 4.16
N LEU A 409 -19.63 -9.73 3.71
CA LEU A 409 -19.43 -10.92 2.88
C LEU A 409 -19.87 -12.20 3.60
N ILE A 410 -19.46 -12.38 4.86
CA ILE A 410 -19.88 -13.51 5.72
C ILE A 410 -21.41 -13.53 5.90
N GLU A 411 -22.03 -12.37 6.08
CA GLU A 411 -23.49 -12.28 6.20
C GLU A 411 -24.21 -12.64 4.90
N LEU A 412 -23.72 -12.18 3.75
CA LEU A 412 -24.27 -12.59 2.45
C LEU A 412 -24.16 -14.11 2.28
N ALA A 413 -23.02 -14.72 2.62
CA ALA A 413 -22.82 -16.16 2.58
C ALA A 413 -23.90 -16.90 3.40
N ARG A 414 -24.10 -16.49 4.65
CA ARG A 414 -25.12 -17.04 5.56
C ARG A 414 -26.53 -16.94 4.97
N ARG A 415 -26.90 -15.77 4.45
CA ARG A 415 -28.24 -15.55 3.89
C ARG A 415 -28.49 -16.37 2.63
N PHE A 416 -27.52 -16.46 1.72
CA PHE A 416 -27.67 -17.23 0.49
C PHE A 416 -27.72 -18.74 0.76
N ALA A 417 -26.92 -19.24 1.69
CA ALA A 417 -26.90 -20.66 2.03
C ALA A 417 -28.12 -21.11 2.85
N ALA A 418 -28.77 -20.21 3.59
CA ALA A 418 -30.00 -20.47 4.33
C ALA A 418 -31.27 -20.52 3.47
N ARG A 419 -31.17 -20.31 2.15
CA ARG A 419 -32.32 -20.30 1.24
C ARG A 419 -32.75 -21.73 0.89
N ASP A 420 -34.06 -21.96 0.84
CA ASP A 420 -34.61 -23.25 0.38
C ASP A 420 -34.28 -23.53 -1.10
N GLU A 421 -34.33 -22.49 -1.93
CA GLU A 421 -33.99 -22.57 -3.35
C GLU A 421 -32.55 -22.11 -3.60
N LYS A 422 -31.77 -23.00 -4.23
CA LYS A 422 -30.42 -22.66 -4.69
C LYS A 422 -30.46 -21.58 -5.78
N PRO A 423 -29.45 -20.70 -5.82
CA PRO A 423 -29.33 -19.73 -6.90
C PRO A 423 -29.14 -20.43 -8.26
N PRO A 424 -29.60 -19.86 -9.39
CA PRO A 424 -29.40 -20.50 -10.70
C PRO A 424 -27.93 -20.60 -11.14
N ARG A 425 -27.06 -19.74 -10.58
CA ARG A 425 -25.62 -19.68 -10.84
C ARG A 425 -24.86 -19.99 -9.57
N ARG A 426 -23.65 -20.54 -9.70
CA ARG A 426 -22.72 -20.69 -8.59
C ARG A 426 -22.39 -19.31 -8.00
N LEU A 427 -22.45 -19.20 -6.69
CA LEU A 427 -21.94 -18.04 -5.96
C LEU A 427 -20.61 -18.43 -5.32
N VAL A 428 -19.56 -17.65 -5.59
CA VAL A 428 -18.22 -17.87 -5.02
C VAL A 428 -17.89 -16.68 -4.14
N PHE A 429 -17.81 -16.92 -2.84
CA PHE A 429 -17.48 -15.92 -1.83
C PHE A 429 -15.97 -15.95 -1.61
N ILE A 430 -15.30 -14.81 -1.77
CA ILE A 430 -13.84 -14.72 -1.64
C ILE A 430 -13.46 -13.61 -0.67
N ALA A 431 -12.78 -13.96 0.40
CA ALA A 431 -12.04 -13.02 1.21
C ALA A 431 -10.61 -12.89 0.65
N PHE A 432 -10.29 -11.76 0.03
CA PHE A 432 -8.99 -11.51 -0.60
C PHE A 432 -7.94 -11.08 0.43
N THR A 433 -6.70 -11.52 0.23
CA THR A 433 -5.55 -11.12 1.06
C THR A 433 -4.66 -10.11 0.32
N ALA A 434 -3.86 -9.36 1.07
CA ALA A 434 -2.87 -8.40 0.59
C ALA A 434 -3.40 -7.38 -0.44
N GLU A 435 -4.62 -6.89 -0.24
CA GLU A 435 -5.18 -5.79 -1.00
C GLU A 435 -4.42 -4.49 -0.70
N GLU A 436 -4.02 -4.30 0.56
CA GLU A 436 -3.30 -3.11 1.06
C GLU A 436 -1.92 -2.94 0.43
N LEU A 437 -1.38 -4.04 -0.09
CA LEU A 437 -0.11 -4.10 -0.80
C LEU A 437 -0.27 -3.97 -2.32
N GLY A 438 -1.48 -3.67 -2.80
CA GLY A 438 -1.81 -3.48 -4.21
C GLY A 438 -2.62 -4.61 -4.83
N LEU A 439 -3.75 -4.99 -4.23
CA LEU A 439 -4.72 -5.94 -4.82
C LEU A 439 -4.14 -7.34 -5.08
N LEU A 440 -3.14 -7.78 -4.32
CA LEU A 440 -2.35 -8.97 -4.65
C LEU A 440 -3.20 -10.26 -4.66
N GLY A 441 -4.12 -10.40 -3.70
CA GLY A 441 -5.03 -11.56 -3.62
C GLY A 441 -5.97 -11.68 -4.81
N SER A 442 -6.68 -10.60 -5.18
CA SER A 442 -7.56 -10.62 -6.35
C SER A 442 -6.80 -10.72 -7.66
N ALA A 443 -5.62 -10.10 -7.74
CA ALA A 443 -4.71 -10.23 -8.89
C ALA A 443 -4.26 -11.68 -9.09
N HIS A 444 -3.92 -12.38 -8.00
CA HIS A 444 -3.57 -13.79 -8.03
C HIS A 444 -4.76 -14.65 -8.48
N TYR A 445 -5.97 -14.43 -7.93
CA TYR A 445 -7.16 -15.18 -8.31
C TYR A 445 -7.47 -15.07 -9.81
N VAL A 446 -7.45 -13.86 -10.39
CA VAL A 446 -7.74 -13.70 -11.83
C VAL A 446 -6.63 -14.21 -12.75
N LYS A 447 -5.44 -14.49 -12.20
CA LYS A 447 -4.32 -15.12 -12.92
C LYS A 447 -4.43 -16.63 -12.88
N GLU A 448 -4.75 -17.19 -11.72
CA GLU A 448 -4.88 -18.63 -11.48
C GLU A 448 -6.29 -18.93 -10.91
N PRO A 449 -7.35 -18.83 -11.74
CA PRO A 449 -8.71 -18.86 -11.23
C PRO A 449 -9.15 -20.29 -10.91
N ILE A 450 -9.78 -20.49 -9.75
CA ILE A 450 -10.36 -21.79 -9.34
C ILE A 450 -11.50 -22.22 -10.27
N PHE A 451 -12.31 -21.25 -10.71
CA PHE A 451 -13.34 -21.46 -11.71
C PHE A 451 -12.98 -20.69 -12.99
N PRO A 452 -13.17 -21.26 -14.19
CA PRO A 452 -12.79 -20.59 -15.44
C PRO A 452 -13.38 -19.19 -15.55
N LEU A 453 -12.55 -18.17 -15.80
CA LEU A 453 -13.02 -16.78 -15.91
C LEU A 453 -14.02 -16.58 -17.04
N ASP A 454 -13.96 -17.40 -18.10
CA ASP A 454 -14.96 -17.42 -19.18
C ASP A 454 -16.37 -17.78 -18.67
N ASN A 455 -16.48 -18.45 -17.52
CA ASN A 455 -17.74 -18.77 -16.85
C ASN A 455 -18.11 -17.75 -15.76
N THR A 456 -17.22 -16.82 -15.42
CA THR A 456 -17.49 -15.75 -14.45
C THR A 456 -18.32 -14.65 -15.12
N VAL A 457 -19.56 -14.46 -14.67
CA VAL A 457 -20.52 -13.52 -15.28
C VAL A 457 -20.46 -12.12 -14.69
N ALA A 458 -20.03 -12.01 -13.43
CA ALA A 458 -19.87 -10.76 -12.72
C ALA A 458 -19.00 -10.96 -11.47
N MET A 459 -18.40 -9.87 -11.01
CA MET A 459 -17.82 -9.77 -9.67
C MET A 459 -18.44 -8.60 -8.91
N ILE A 460 -18.93 -8.84 -7.70
CA ILE A 460 -19.56 -7.84 -6.83
C ILE A 460 -18.71 -7.71 -5.57
N ASN A 461 -18.01 -6.59 -5.44
CA ASN A 461 -17.09 -6.29 -4.35
C ASN A 461 -17.73 -5.40 -3.28
N MET A 462 -17.23 -5.48 -2.06
CA MET A 462 -17.53 -4.55 -0.97
C MET A 462 -16.28 -4.26 -0.14
N ASP A 463 -16.09 -3.00 0.20
CA ASP A 463 -15.08 -2.54 1.15
C ASP A 463 -15.55 -1.21 1.76
N MET A 464 -15.15 -0.95 3.02
CA MET A 464 -15.57 0.19 3.84
C MET A 464 -17.07 0.47 3.76
N VAL A 465 -17.86 -0.51 4.23
CA VAL A 465 -19.33 -0.46 4.25
C VAL A 465 -19.90 -0.20 5.64
N GLY A 466 -19.02 0.01 6.63
CA GLY A 466 -19.30 0.19 8.05
C GLY A 466 -19.57 1.62 8.48
N ARG A 467 -19.14 2.64 7.73
CA ARG A 467 -19.27 4.06 8.16
C ARG A 467 -20.19 4.90 7.29
N LEU A 468 -21.33 4.31 6.91
CA LEU A 468 -22.40 5.02 6.22
C LEU A 468 -22.76 6.34 6.92
N LYS A 469 -22.64 7.44 6.17
CA LYS A 469 -22.93 8.81 6.62
C LYS A 469 -23.82 9.52 5.60
N ASP A 470 -24.80 10.29 6.11
CA ASP A 470 -25.78 11.02 5.30
C ASP A 470 -26.54 10.13 4.29
N ASP A 471 -26.70 8.84 4.59
CA ASP A 471 -27.27 7.82 3.70
C ASP A 471 -26.58 7.70 2.32
N LYS A 472 -25.33 8.19 2.19
CA LYS A 472 -24.60 8.18 0.92
C LYS A 472 -23.91 6.83 0.71
N LEU A 473 -24.23 6.19 -0.40
CA LEU A 473 -23.60 4.95 -0.84
C LEU A 473 -22.99 5.18 -2.22
N THR A 474 -21.70 4.94 -2.38
CA THR A 474 -21.02 5.00 -3.68
C THR A 474 -20.94 3.61 -4.27
N ILE A 475 -21.27 3.49 -5.56
CA ILE A 475 -21.18 2.23 -6.29
C ILE A 475 -20.35 2.43 -7.56
N PHE A 476 -19.18 1.81 -7.61
CA PHE A 476 -18.30 1.78 -8.78
C PHE A 476 -18.71 0.67 -9.76
N GLY A 477 -18.20 0.75 -10.99
CA GLY A 477 -18.44 -0.25 -12.03
C GLY A 477 -19.83 -0.24 -12.67
N THR A 478 -20.70 0.71 -12.31
CA THR A 478 -22.10 0.79 -12.80
C THR A 478 -22.22 0.94 -14.32
N GLY A 479 -21.15 1.37 -15.00
CA GLY A 479 -21.09 1.45 -16.46
C GLY A 479 -20.66 0.14 -17.12
N THR A 480 -20.08 -0.80 -16.38
CA THR A 480 -19.53 -2.05 -16.93
C THR A 480 -20.61 -3.06 -17.33
N ALA A 481 -21.80 -2.95 -16.74
CA ALA A 481 -23.03 -3.52 -17.27
C ALA A 481 -24.20 -2.56 -16.99
N PRO A 482 -24.61 -1.72 -17.96
CA PRO A 482 -25.61 -0.68 -17.76
C PRO A 482 -26.97 -1.17 -17.24
N ARG A 483 -27.27 -2.47 -17.39
CA ARG A 483 -28.51 -3.10 -16.90
C ARG A 483 -28.74 -2.90 -15.40
N TRP A 484 -27.66 -2.79 -14.60
CA TRP A 484 -27.78 -2.61 -13.15
C TRP A 484 -28.30 -1.23 -12.76
N ASN A 485 -28.20 -0.22 -13.63
CA ASN A 485 -28.53 1.16 -13.24
C ASN A 485 -29.97 1.34 -12.76
N GLY A 486 -30.94 0.71 -13.44
CA GLY A 486 -32.35 0.76 -13.03
C GLY A 486 -32.59 0.08 -11.69
N LEU A 487 -32.02 -1.12 -11.51
CA LEU A 487 -32.08 -1.87 -10.26
C LEU A 487 -31.46 -1.07 -9.10
N LEU A 488 -30.27 -0.50 -9.29
CA LEU A 488 -29.58 0.25 -8.24
C LEU A 488 -30.34 1.54 -7.85
N ASP A 489 -31.04 2.18 -8.79
CA ASP A 489 -31.89 3.34 -8.52
C ASP A 489 -33.17 2.94 -7.74
N GLU A 490 -33.73 1.78 -8.03
CA GLU A 490 -34.86 1.20 -7.31
C GLU A 490 -34.48 0.82 -5.87
N LEU A 491 -33.44 -0.02 -5.73
CA LEU A 491 -32.94 -0.46 -4.43
C LEU A 491 -32.41 0.70 -3.59
N GLY A 492 -31.81 1.71 -4.22
CA GLY A 492 -31.41 2.93 -3.55
C GLY A 492 -32.59 3.65 -2.89
N LYS A 493 -33.74 3.72 -3.55
CA LYS A 493 -34.95 4.29 -2.94
C LYS A 493 -35.54 3.38 -1.88
N GLU A 494 -35.62 2.07 -2.16
CA GLU A 494 -36.18 1.06 -1.26
C GLU A 494 -35.45 1.04 0.10
N TYR A 495 -34.12 1.03 0.06
CA TYR A 495 -33.28 0.99 1.26
C TYR A 495 -32.85 2.39 1.75
N GLY A 496 -33.39 3.47 1.16
CA GLY A 496 -33.18 4.85 1.61
C GLY A 496 -31.79 5.42 1.38
N PHE A 497 -31.04 4.93 0.39
CA PHE A 497 -29.72 5.44 0.02
C PHE A 497 -29.77 6.59 -0.99
N THR A 498 -28.88 7.56 -0.81
CA THR A 498 -28.43 8.44 -1.88
C THR A 498 -27.30 7.76 -2.64
N VAL A 499 -27.64 7.03 -3.71
CA VAL A 499 -26.67 6.25 -4.49
C VAL A 499 -25.87 7.16 -5.43
N THR A 500 -24.56 7.22 -5.23
CA THR A 500 -23.61 7.86 -6.15
C THR A 500 -23.02 6.80 -7.08
N LYS A 501 -23.48 6.79 -8.34
CA LYS A 501 -22.99 5.85 -9.36
C LYS A 501 -21.71 6.36 -10.00
N LYS A 502 -20.64 5.56 -9.92
CA LYS A 502 -19.38 5.76 -10.64
C LYS A 502 -19.32 4.74 -11.78
N PRO A 503 -19.37 5.16 -13.05
CA PRO A 503 -19.40 4.22 -14.16
C PRO A 503 -18.15 3.36 -14.28
N ASP A 504 -16.98 3.92 -13.94
CA ASP A 504 -15.68 3.26 -14.10
C ASP A 504 -15.57 1.99 -13.24
N GLY A 505 -15.12 0.90 -13.85
CA GLY A 505 -14.85 -0.37 -13.18
C GLY A 505 -13.48 -0.45 -12.54
N PHE A 506 -12.56 0.46 -12.91
CA PHE A 506 -11.27 0.59 -12.24
C PHE A 506 -11.40 1.49 -11.02
N GLY A 507 -10.96 1.00 -9.87
CA GLY A 507 -11.02 1.70 -8.58
C GLY A 507 -9.95 1.19 -7.61
N PRO A 508 -9.92 1.71 -6.37
CA PRO A 508 -8.90 1.39 -5.39
C PRO A 508 -9.23 0.11 -4.60
N SER A 509 -9.79 -0.92 -5.23
CA SER A 509 -10.14 -2.18 -4.55
C SER A 509 -10.22 -3.36 -5.54
N ASP A 510 -10.47 -4.56 -5.04
CA ASP A 510 -10.29 -5.86 -5.71
C ASP A 510 -11.06 -6.03 -7.03
N GLN A 511 -12.16 -5.30 -7.23
CA GLN A 511 -12.90 -5.33 -8.50
C GLN A 511 -12.03 -4.96 -9.70
N SER A 512 -10.97 -4.17 -9.49
CA SER A 512 -10.07 -3.73 -10.55
C SER A 512 -9.37 -4.89 -11.26
N SER A 513 -9.02 -5.95 -10.53
CA SER A 513 -8.41 -7.17 -11.08
C SER A 513 -9.36 -7.86 -12.07
N PHE A 514 -10.65 -7.95 -11.73
CA PHE A 514 -11.70 -8.53 -12.58
C PHE A 514 -12.06 -7.63 -13.76
N TYR A 515 -12.12 -6.31 -13.54
CA TYR A 515 -12.33 -5.34 -14.61
C TYR A 515 -11.23 -5.42 -15.69
N GLY A 516 -9.97 -5.60 -15.26
CA GLY A 516 -8.83 -5.84 -16.15
C GLY A 516 -8.99 -7.09 -17.04
N LYS A 517 -9.76 -8.08 -16.59
CA LYS A 517 -10.14 -9.28 -17.36
C LYS A 517 -11.45 -9.14 -18.13
N LYS A 518 -12.00 -7.93 -18.25
CA LYS A 518 -13.25 -7.62 -18.97
C LYS A 518 -14.48 -8.33 -18.37
N ILE A 519 -14.48 -8.54 -17.06
CA ILE A 519 -15.63 -9.05 -16.32
C ILE A 519 -16.44 -7.84 -15.82
N PRO A 520 -17.78 -7.85 -15.94
CA PRO A 520 -18.64 -6.82 -15.34
C PRO A 520 -18.46 -6.78 -13.83
N VAL A 521 -18.30 -5.57 -13.27
CA VAL A 521 -18.04 -5.39 -11.84
C VAL A 521 -18.96 -4.36 -11.20
N LEU A 522 -19.24 -4.56 -9.91
CA LEU A 522 -19.75 -3.54 -9.00
C LEU A 522 -18.86 -3.50 -7.76
N HIS A 523 -18.68 -2.32 -7.16
CA HIS A 523 -18.02 -2.19 -5.86
C HIS A 523 -18.77 -1.19 -4.98
N PHE A 524 -19.21 -1.65 -3.81
CA PHE A 524 -20.00 -0.90 -2.83
C PHE A 524 -19.08 -0.29 -1.78
N PHE A 525 -19.25 1.02 -1.53
CA PHE A 525 -18.34 1.82 -0.71
C PHE A 525 -19.08 2.98 0.00
N THR A 526 -18.87 3.18 1.29
CA THR A 526 -19.54 4.26 2.05
C THR A 526 -18.75 5.56 2.17
N GLY A 527 -17.52 5.61 1.65
CA GLY A 527 -16.71 6.82 1.63
C GLY A 527 -15.51 6.76 2.58
N THR A 528 -14.51 7.60 2.32
CA THR A 528 -13.33 7.74 3.20
C THR A 528 -13.64 8.56 4.44
N HIS A 529 -12.89 8.35 5.52
CA HIS A 529 -12.98 9.11 6.77
C HIS A 529 -11.60 9.47 7.33
N SER A 530 -11.57 10.31 8.37
CA SER A 530 -10.31 10.81 8.97
C SER A 530 -9.45 9.70 9.59
N ASP A 531 -10.07 8.58 9.98
CA ASP A 531 -9.40 7.44 10.62
C ASP A 531 -8.84 6.41 9.61
N TYR A 532 -9.05 6.61 8.31
CA TYR A 532 -8.59 5.69 7.26
C TYR A 532 -7.08 5.44 7.35
N HIS A 533 -6.65 4.18 7.34
CA HIS A 533 -5.26 3.74 7.53
C HIS A 533 -4.59 4.34 8.79
N ARG A 534 -5.34 4.49 9.88
CA ARG A 534 -4.83 4.97 11.18
C ARG A 534 -5.27 4.04 12.31
N PRO A 535 -4.57 4.08 13.46
CA PRO A 535 -4.93 3.26 14.63
C PRO A 535 -6.36 3.45 15.11
N GLY A 536 -6.94 4.65 14.93
CA GLY A 536 -8.29 4.95 15.39
C GLY A 536 -9.42 4.41 14.52
N ASP A 537 -9.17 3.59 13.49
CA ASP A 537 -10.25 2.91 12.77
C ASP A 537 -10.77 1.71 13.56
N ASP A 538 -11.56 2.00 14.61
CA ASP A 538 -12.05 1.03 15.60
C ASP A 538 -13.57 0.83 15.55
N TRP A 539 -14.00 -0.31 16.10
CA TRP A 539 -15.37 -0.83 16.00
C TRP A 539 -16.44 0.08 16.63
N GLU A 540 -16.09 0.96 17.57
CA GLU A 540 -17.03 1.92 18.19
C GLU A 540 -17.60 2.91 17.17
N LYS A 541 -16.94 3.07 16.02
CA LYS A 541 -17.34 4.02 14.96
C LYS A 541 -18.25 3.39 13.91
N ILE A 542 -18.57 2.10 14.04
CA ILE A 542 -19.32 1.33 13.06
C ILE A 542 -20.82 1.61 13.17
N ASN A 543 -21.42 1.88 12.02
CA ASN A 543 -22.85 2.02 11.82
C ASN A 543 -23.45 0.69 11.36
N SER A 544 -23.77 -0.21 12.30
CA SER A 544 -24.32 -1.53 12.00
C SER A 544 -25.68 -1.49 11.29
N VAL A 545 -26.52 -0.49 11.58
CA VAL A 545 -27.79 -0.25 10.86
C VAL A 545 -27.53 0.07 9.38
N GLY A 546 -26.51 0.90 9.12
CA GLY A 546 -26.05 1.23 7.77
C GLY A 546 -25.51 -0.01 7.04
N MET A 547 -24.65 -0.80 7.70
CA MET A 547 -24.13 -2.05 7.16
C MET A 547 -25.24 -3.01 6.77
N ARG A 548 -26.24 -3.22 7.65
CA ARG A 548 -27.39 -4.07 7.34
C ARG A 548 -28.08 -3.64 6.05
N ARG A 549 -28.37 -2.34 5.90
CA ARG A 549 -29.01 -1.81 4.68
C ARG A 549 -28.15 -2.06 3.43
N VAL A 550 -26.82 -1.98 3.55
CA VAL A 550 -25.90 -2.28 2.44
C VAL A 550 -25.99 -3.77 2.10
N VAL A 551 -25.92 -4.66 3.09
CA VAL A 551 -26.10 -6.11 2.90
C VAL A 551 -27.44 -6.42 2.23
N ASP A 552 -28.54 -5.81 2.67
CA ASP A 552 -29.87 -6.00 2.08
C ASP A 552 -29.88 -5.62 0.58
N MET A 553 -29.29 -4.47 0.23
CA MET A 553 -29.15 -4.03 -1.16
C MET A 553 -28.25 -4.95 -2.00
N MET A 554 -27.14 -5.42 -1.42
CA MET A 554 -26.20 -6.31 -2.09
C MET A 554 -26.82 -7.68 -2.35
N GLU A 555 -27.56 -8.25 -1.39
CA GLU A 555 -28.28 -9.51 -1.55
C GLU A 555 -29.23 -9.45 -2.76
N ARG A 556 -30.02 -8.37 -2.86
CA ARG A 556 -30.92 -8.16 -4.01
C ARG A 556 -30.16 -8.02 -5.33
N THR A 557 -29.03 -7.32 -5.33
CA THR A 557 -28.19 -7.12 -6.51
C THR A 557 -27.54 -8.42 -6.99
N VAL A 558 -27.02 -9.22 -6.07
CA VAL A 558 -26.45 -10.54 -6.34
C VAL A 558 -27.53 -11.48 -6.87
N MET A 559 -28.69 -11.53 -6.21
CA MET A 559 -29.78 -12.43 -6.62
C MET A 559 -30.36 -12.07 -7.99
N ASP A 560 -30.55 -10.79 -8.30
CA ASP A 560 -30.93 -10.34 -9.65
C ASP A 560 -29.90 -10.80 -10.69
N THR A 561 -28.62 -10.65 -10.38
CA THR A 561 -27.52 -11.08 -11.25
C THR A 561 -27.46 -12.58 -11.42
N ALA A 562 -27.70 -13.35 -10.36
CA ALA A 562 -27.75 -14.81 -10.42
C ALA A 562 -28.97 -15.32 -11.22
N LYS A 563 -30.12 -14.64 -11.14
CA LYS A 563 -31.38 -15.07 -11.78
C LYS A 563 -31.56 -14.64 -13.23
N THR A 564 -30.93 -13.54 -13.65
CA THR A 564 -31.11 -13.03 -15.01
C THR A 564 -30.60 -14.04 -16.05
N ALA A 565 -31.44 -14.53 -16.96
CA ALA A 565 -31.04 -15.57 -17.91
C ALA A 565 -29.84 -15.15 -18.77
N ASP A 566 -29.85 -13.91 -19.27
CA ASP A 566 -28.75 -13.36 -20.04
C ASP A 566 -27.57 -12.94 -19.16
N ARG A 567 -26.35 -13.25 -19.60
CA ARG A 567 -25.13 -12.74 -18.97
C ARG A 567 -25.11 -11.21 -19.01
N PRO A 568 -24.67 -10.52 -17.94
CA PRO A 568 -24.41 -9.09 -18.01
C PRO A 568 -23.38 -8.82 -19.13
N LYS A 569 -23.78 -8.05 -20.15
CA LYS A 569 -22.87 -7.71 -21.25
C LYS A 569 -21.83 -6.73 -20.72
N TYR A 570 -20.56 -7.13 -20.74
CA TYR A 570 -19.46 -6.23 -20.43
C TYR A 570 -19.44 -5.05 -21.40
N VAL A 571 -19.40 -3.86 -20.84
CA VAL A 571 -19.21 -2.61 -21.54
C VAL A 571 -17.90 -2.00 -21.05
N ALA A 572 -16.97 -1.80 -21.97
CA ALA A 572 -15.78 -1.01 -21.72
C ALA A 572 -16.19 0.42 -21.36
N VAL A 573 -15.86 0.87 -20.15
CA VAL A 573 -16.20 2.22 -19.70
C VAL A 573 -15.02 3.14 -19.99
N LYS A 574 -15.28 4.17 -20.79
CA LYS A 574 -14.37 5.31 -20.92
C LYS A 574 -14.35 6.03 -19.58
N SER A 575 -13.26 5.95 -18.83
CA SER A 575 -13.14 6.71 -17.58
C SER A 575 -13.31 8.20 -17.90
N SER A 576 -14.37 8.79 -17.36
CA SER A 576 -14.70 10.21 -17.49
C SER A 576 -14.42 10.98 -16.21
N THR A 577 -13.84 10.35 -15.19
CA THR A 577 -13.52 11.02 -13.95
C THR A 577 -12.31 11.90 -14.16
N THR A 578 -12.57 13.21 -14.30
CA THR A 578 -11.79 14.32 -13.76
C THR A 578 -11.75 14.17 -12.24
N GLY A 579 -11.03 13.18 -11.73
CA GLY A 579 -10.76 12.99 -10.32
C GLY A 579 -9.54 13.81 -9.98
N ASN A 580 -9.73 14.89 -9.21
CA ASN A 580 -8.67 15.79 -8.78
C ASN A 580 -7.71 15.09 -7.78
N ARG A 581 -7.02 14.02 -8.19
CA ARG A 581 -5.76 13.58 -7.58
C ARG A 581 -4.74 14.60 -8.04
N GLY A 582 -4.59 15.67 -7.25
CA GLY A 582 -3.75 16.82 -7.56
C GLY A 582 -2.37 16.38 -8.07
N GLY A 583 -2.16 16.52 -9.38
CA GLY A 583 -0.95 16.12 -10.04
C GLY A 583 -0.99 16.44 -11.53
N ASN A 584 0.08 17.05 -12.04
CA ASN A 584 0.26 17.36 -13.47
C ASN A 584 0.60 16.12 -14.32
N ARG A 585 0.33 14.91 -13.82
CA ARG A 585 0.73 13.64 -14.44
C ARG A 585 -0.20 13.35 -15.63
N PRO A 586 0.32 13.24 -16.86
CA PRO A 586 -0.51 12.94 -18.02
C PRO A 586 -1.10 11.53 -17.92
N TYR A 587 -2.26 11.32 -18.54
CA TYR A 587 -2.94 10.04 -18.50
C TYR A 587 -2.31 9.05 -19.50
N PHE A 588 -1.96 7.85 -19.03
CA PHE A 588 -1.42 6.75 -19.84
C PHE A 588 -2.42 5.61 -20.02
N GLY A 589 -3.12 5.24 -18.95
CA GLY A 589 -4.16 4.19 -18.93
C GLY A 589 -3.64 2.75 -18.87
N SER A 590 -2.52 2.53 -18.20
CA SER A 590 -2.05 1.19 -17.81
C SER A 590 -2.81 0.65 -16.61
N ILE A 591 -3.07 -0.66 -16.57
CA ILE A 591 -3.54 -1.38 -15.39
C ILE A 591 -2.36 -2.26 -14.90
N PRO A 592 -1.75 -1.95 -13.73
CA PRO A 592 -0.63 -2.74 -13.18
C PRO A 592 -0.98 -4.22 -13.00
N ASP A 593 0.01 -5.10 -13.20
CA ASP A 593 -0.03 -6.47 -12.67
C ASP A 593 0.81 -6.53 -11.38
N PHE A 594 0.13 -6.41 -10.23
CA PHE A 594 0.81 -6.46 -8.95
C PHE A 594 1.25 -7.88 -8.55
N GLY A 595 0.70 -8.92 -9.19
CA GLY A 595 1.02 -10.32 -8.90
C GLY A 595 2.26 -10.85 -9.63
N GLN A 596 2.99 -10.01 -10.36
CA GLN A 596 4.20 -10.40 -11.09
C GLN A 596 5.45 -9.72 -10.52
N GLU A 597 6.25 -10.49 -9.78
CA GLU A 597 7.58 -10.07 -9.31
C GLU A 597 8.63 -10.19 -10.44
N THR A 598 8.73 -9.19 -11.31
CA THR A 598 9.71 -9.15 -12.41
C THR A 598 10.34 -7.76 -12.57
N PRO A 599 11.61 -7.65 -12.99
CA PRO A 599 12.18 -6.35 -13.35
C PRO A 599 11.39 -5.67 -14.48
N GLY A 600 10.95 -4.44 -14.23
CA GLY A 600 10.10 -3.65 -15.12
C GLY A 600 8.74 -3.38 -14.50
N TYR A 601 7.83 -2.81 -15.30
CA TYR A 601 6.46 -2.53 -14.88
C TYR A 601 5.48 -3.44 -15.63
N PRO A 602 5.08 -4.57 -15.04
CA PRO A 602 4.16 -5.53 -15.66
C PRO A 602 2.72 -5.02 -15.69
N LEU A 603 1.98 -5.36 -16.76
CA LEU A 603 0.62 -4.92 -17.00
C LEU A 603 -0.36 -6.09 -16.99
N MET A 604 -1.41 -5.98 -16.16
CA MET A 604 -2.53 -6.91 -16.20
C MET A 604 -3.51 -6.53 -17.30
N GLY A 605 -3.46 -5.29 -17.76
CA GLY A 605 -4.24 -4.79 -18.88
C GLY A 605 -4.02 -3.31 -19.14
N VAL A 606 -4.92 -2.74 -19.94
CA VAL A 606 -4.97 -1.30 -20.23
C VAL A 606 -6.41 -0.86 -20.19
N SER A 607 -6.65 0.38 -19.73
CA SER A 607 -7.99 0.95 -19.73
C SER A 607 -8.45 1.15 -21.19
N PRO A 608 -9.70 0.79 -21.53
CA PRO A 608 -10.22 0.97 -22.88
C PRO A 608 -10.13 2.42 -23.38
N ASP A 609 -9.79 2.59 -24.66
CA ASP A 609 -9.62 3.88 -25.35
C ASP A 609 -8.55 4.80 -24.72
N SER A 610 -7.73 4.28 -23.81
CA SER A 610 -6.58 5.00 -23.27
C SER A 610 -5.46 5.15 -24.29
N PRO A 611 -4.49 6.04 -24.05
CA PRO A 611 -3.25 6.08 -24.81
C PRO A 611 -2.57 4.71 -24.95
N ALA A 612 -2.46 3.96 -23.86
CA ALA A 612 -1.84 2.64 -23.87
C ALA A 612 -2.61 1.64 -24.75
N ASP A 613 -3.94 1.63 -24.66
CA ASP A 613 -4.81 0.77 -25.47
C ASP A 613 -4.73 1.12 -26.97
N LYS A 614 -4.80 2.41 -27.31
CA LYS A 614 -4.65 2.91 -28.68
C LYS A 614 -3.30 2.58 -29.30
N ALA A 615 -2.23 2.57 -28.50
CA ALA A 615 -0.89 2.18 -28.92
C ALA A 615 -0.69 0.65 -29.02
N GLY A 616 -1.67 -0.15 -28.59
CA GLY A 616 -1.64 -1.61 -28.70
C GLY A 616 -0.86 -2.32 -27.59
N LEU A 617 -0.71 -1.69 -26.42
CA LEU A 617 -0.26 -2.36 -25.20
C LEU A 617 -1.33 -3.38 -24.76
N LYS A 618 -0.90 -4.48 -24.13
CA LYS A 618 -1.77 -5.61 -23.79
C LYS A 618 -1.45 -6.16 -22.39
N SER A 619 -2.39 -6.93 -21.86
CA SER A 619 -2.15 -7.81 -20.71
C SER A 619 -0.92 -8.70 -20.96
N GLY A 620 -0.04 -8.82 -19.97
CA GLY A 620 1.21 -9.58 -20.05
C GLY A 620 2.41 -8.82 -20.64
N ASP A 621 2.24 -7.57 -21.06
CA ASP A 621 3.37 -6.71 -21.40
C ASP A 621 4.10 -6.25 -20.12
N VAL A 622 5.43 -6.17 -20.16
CA VAL A 622 6.26 -5.56 -19.10
C VAL A 622 6.96 -4.34 -19.65
N ILE A 623 6.60 -3.14 -19.18
CA ILE A 623 7.25 -1.89 -19.59
C ILE A 623 8.67 -1.84 -19.00
N VAL A 624 9.67 -1.71 -19.85
CA VAL A 624 11.09 -1.69 -19.47
C VAL A 624 11.82 -0.39 -19.82
N ALA A 625 11.21 0.45 -20.66
CA ALA A 625 11.72 1.81 -20.91
C ALA A 625 10.62 2.78 -21.37
N ILE A 626 10.80 4.06 -21.06
CA ILE A 626 10.14 5.19 -21.72
C ILE A 626 11.22 6.06 -22.33
N ASP A 627 11.18 6.26 -23.65
CA ASP A 627 12.23 6.84 -24.46
C ASP A 627 13.60 6.20 -24.13
N LYS A 628 14.53 6.98 -23.57
CA LYS A 628 15.85 6.52 -23.14
C LYS A 628 15.89 6.09 -21.66
N LYS A 629 14.84 6.35 -20.89
CA LYS A 629 14.80 6.08 -19.45
C LYS A 629 14.40 4.63 -19.19
N LYS A 630 15.27 3.90 -18.48
CA LYS A 630 14.96 2.54 -18.01
C LYS A 630 13.85 2.55 -16.97
N ILE A 631 12.97 1.56 -17.02
CA ILE A 631 11.90 1.32 -16.04
C ILE A 631 12.18 -0.02 -15.37
N GLY A 632 12.31 -0.02 -14.04
CA GLY A 632 12.60 -1.21 -13.23
C GLY A 632 11.42 -1.64 -12.37
N ASN A 633 10.48 -0.74 -12.12
CA ASN A 633 9.24 -0.98 -11.35
C ASN A 633 8.18 0.11 -11.67
N LEU A 634 7.02 0.03 -11.03
CA LEU A 634 5.93 0.99 -11.17
C LEU A 634 6.34 2.41 -10.72
N SER A 635 7.14 2.56 -9.68
CA SER A 635 7.61 3.85 -9.20
C SER A 635 8.50 4.57 -10.21
N ASP A 636 9.41 3.85 -10.87
CA ASP A 636 10.23 4.38 -11.97
C ASP A 636 9.33 4.85 -13.13
N PHE A 637 8.29 4.06 -13.47
CA PHE A 637 7.31 4.44 -14.48
C PHE A 637 6.52 5.67 -14.06
N ASP A 638 6.11 5.77 -12.78
CA ASP A 638 5.37 6.94 -12.29
C ASP A 638 6.21 8.21 -12.46
N LEU A 639 7.47 8.15 -12.03
CA LEU A 639 8.40 9.26 -12.08
C LEU A 639 8.75 9.67 -13.51
N ALA A 640 9.01 8.70 -14.39
CA ALA A 640 9.34 8.96 -15.79
C ALA A 640 8.19 9.67 -16.52
N LEU A 641 6.95 9.20 -16.33
CA LEU A 641 5.80 9.73 -17.05
C LEU A 641 5.47 11.19 -16.67
N ARG A 642 5.77 11.61 -15.43
CA ARG A 642 5.51 12.99 -14.95
C ARG A 642 6.30 14.07 -15.68
N LYS A 643 7.30 13.70 -16.48
CA LYS A 643 8.11 14.65 -17.27
C LYS A 643 7.39 15.13 -18.52
N TYR A 644 6.40 14.37 -18.96
CA TYR A 644 5.66 14.66 -20.18
C TYR A 644 4.36 15.38 -19.85
N LYS A 645 3.77 15.97 -20.88
CA LYS A 645 2.48 16.65 -20.84
C LYS A 645 1.48 15.89 -21.70
N ALA A 646 0.21 16.22 -21.50
CA ALA A 646 -0.85 15.76 -22.39
C ALA A 646 -0.56 16.20 -23.83
N GLY A 647 -0.71 15.28 -24.78
CA GLY A 647 -0.40 15.49 -26.19
C GLY A 647 1.02 15.07 -26.60
N ASP A 648 1.94 14.88 -25.66
CA ASP A 648 3.27 14.37 -25.98
C ASP A 648 3.18 12.92 -26.46
N THR A 649 3.98 12.57 -27.46
CA THR A 649 4.14 11.19 -27.93
C THR A 649 5.47 10.64 -27.44
N ILE A 650 5.41 9.53 -26.72
CA ILE A 650 6.57 8.88 -26.09
C ILE A 650 6.79 7.48 -26.66
N ALA A 651 8.04 7.05 -26.74
CA ALA A 651 8.39 5.69 -27.14
C ALA A 651 8.39 4.76 -25.91
N VAL A 652 7.44 3.85 -25.82
CA VAL A 652 7.35 2.88 -24.71
C VAL A 652 7.88 1.53 -25.16
N THR A 653 8.93 1.06 -24.50
CA THR A 653 9.49 -0.25 -24.78
C THR A 653 8.98 -1.29 -23.79
N VAL A 654 8.41 -2.37 -24.31
CA VAL A 654 7.84 -3.49 -23.55
C VAL A 654 8.52 -4.81 -23.88
N LEU A 655 8.54 -5.72 -22.91
CA LEU A 655 8.73 -7.15 -23.14
C LEU A 655 7.36 -7.80 -23.26
N ARG A 656 7.10 -8.45 -24.39
CA ARG A 656 5.90 -9.26 -24.65
C ARG A 656 6.33 -10.71 -24.78
N GLY A 657 6.25 -11.46 -23.69
CA GLY A 657 6.93 -12.75 -23.58
C GLY A 657 8.45 -12.57 -23.67
N LYS A 658 9.07 -13.16 -24.69
CA LYS A 658 10.53 -13.01 -24.96
C LYS A 658 10.86 -11.86 -25.92
N ASP A 659 9.85 -11.29 -26.58
CA ASP A 659 10.06 -10.29 -27.61
C ASP A 659 10.11 -8.89 -27.02
N LYS A 660 11.10 -8.09 -27.42
CA LYS A 660 11.17 -6.66 -27.10
C LYS A 660 10.49 -5.84 -28.20
N LYS A 661 9.54 -4.99 -27.83
CA LYS A 661 8.79 -4.12 -28.75
C LYS A 661 8.81 -2.68 -28.27
N THR A 662 8.83 -1.73 -29.19
CA THR A 662 8.68 -0.31 -28.88
C THR A 662 7.41 0.20 -29.55
N LEU A 663 6.56 0.87 -28.78
CA LEU A 663 5.26 1.38 -29.16
C LEU A 663 5.24 2.89 -28.94
N GLU A 664 4.69 3.65 -29.89
CA GLU A 664 4.49 5.09 -29.71
C GLU A 664 3.17 5.34 -29.00
N VAL A 665 3.22 6.04 -27.87
CA VAL A 665 2.05 6.33 -27.02
C VAL A 665 1.86 7.83 -26.94
N THR A 666 0.75 8.33 -27.48
CA THR A 666 0.37 9.75 -27.36
C THR A 666 -0.47 9.96 -26.10
N LEU A 667 0.09 10.68 -25.13
CA LEU A 667 -0.48 10.85 -23.80
C LEU A 667 -1.72 11.76 -23.80
N ASP A 668 -2.65 11.49 -22.89
CA ASP A 668 -3.89 12.27 -22.76
C ASP A 668 -3.86 13.18 -21.53
N LYS A 669 -4.86 14.06 -21.43
CA LYS A 669 -5.02 14.94 -20.26
C LYS A 669 -5.14 14.13 -18.98
N PRO A 670 -4.57 14.59 -17.85
CA PRO A 670 -4.77 13.97 -16.55
C PRO A 670 -6.26 13.71 -16.30
N ARG A 671 -6.58 12.53 -15.76
CA ARG A 671 -7.92 12.14 -15.34
C ARG A 671 -8.06 12.40 -13.86
#